data_AF-A0A353V645-F1
#
_entry.id   AF-A0A353V645-F1
#
_cell.length_a   1.000
_cell.length_b   1.000
_cell.length_c   1.000
_cell.angle_alpha   90.00
_cell.angle_beta   90.00
_cell.angle_gamma   90.00
#
_symmetry.space_group_name_H-M   'P 1'
#
loop_
_entity.id
_entity.type
_entity.pdbx_description
1 polymer ?
#
loop_
_entity_poly.entity_id
_entity_poly.type
_entity_poly.pdbx_seq_one_letter_code
_entity_poly.pdbx_strand_id
1 'polypeptide(L)'
;MRLFSHRRRPVHLGPWPVERLARAEQAPALADVPRLDGPPATAPGDLAVSHATGPYRALYRATRDGPVAPARAPVPDDPAARAANVKAAAYYLDASLVGVAALGPEAWTGPPAPHTHAVVIAVEYAREPAPGGPGEAWIRGTQPARAHLRAAEIAVVIAGYLRNLGWSARAHLAGASEVDVERLLVQAGLARVEGGRLVHPYLGNRFRAAVVTTDYALAPDLPLAAASLAARWRSHGPGWLLGWGGATPGWRRLAGGRPLHRGPYPMERIRRAPEPTTLIVPEEIRRVPKRGNFFTRALHGDLGERAQRERPRFALKHPYTMAMAPLIRGMVPRQDGPVAARRAPGLEDARANADAIKALGYYLGADMVGVCEAVPYAWYSHHDDSRPLAPYHRWAVVMLIDQGYETMEGASGDDWISGAQSMRAYLRGALLAGVMAEHLRRLGVPARPQTNADSDVLQIPLVLLAGLGEMSRIGELVLNPFVGPRFKSVVLTTDLPLVADPPVDFGLQDFCRGCRKCARECPCLAIPFGDKVMFNGYETWKPDVAKCAGYRVTNPKGSACGRCMKTCPWNAEGLLVHRAWLWVAMHVPPARRLLARLDDWIGHGRRNPVKRWWFDLEWVDGVAVAPRAGTNERDLQVDRVLKPEELRLAVFPPDLLPPPGATGAVPVDRRAGLVRAATLETPAAARARLNRAARGPAARPAR
;
A
#
# COMPACT_ATOMS: atom_id res chain seq x y z
N MET A 1 -12.36 -12.82 -10.80
CA MET A 1 -11.49 -13.48 -9.79
C MET A 1 -10.46 -14.36 -10.47
N ARG A 2 -9.43 -14.85 -9.77
CA ARG A 2 -8.52 -15.88 -10.31
C ARG A 2 -9.02 -17.28 -9.90
N LEU A 3 -8.96 -18.24 -10.83
CA LEU A 3 -9.26 -19.65 -10.57
C LEU A 3 -8.00 -20.41 -10.16
N PHE A 4 -6.88 -20.14 -10.84
CA PHE A 4 -5.59 -20.76 -10.57
C PHE A 4 -4.71 -19.87 -9.70
N SER A 5 -3.98 -20.51 -8.77
CA SER A 5 -2.97 -19.84 -7.95
C SER A 5 -1.76 -19.43 -8.78
N HIS A 6 -1.19 -18.28 -8.46
CA HIS A 6 0.11 -17.83 -8.94
C HIS A 6 1.26 -18.29 -8.04
N ARG A 7 1.04 -19.17 -7.05
CA ARG A 7 2.08 -19.61 -6.11
C ARG A 7 3.38 -20.07 -6.80
N ARG A 8 3.27 -20.71 -7.97
CA ARG A 8 4.41 -21.21 -8.76
C ARG A 8 4.89 -20.24 -9.86
N ARG A 9 4.29 -19.05 -9.99
CA ARG A 9 4.69 -18.05 -10.98
C ARG A 9 5.72 -17.09 -10.36
N PRO A 10 6.96 -17.02 -10.87
CA PRO A 10 7.92 -15.99 -10.45
C PRO A 10 7.38 -14.57 -10.66
N VAL A 11 7.73 -13.64 -9.78
CA VAL A 11 7.18 -12.27 -9.81
C VAL A 11 7.62 -11.49 -11.06
N HIS A 12 8.80 -11.78 -11.60
CA HIS A 12 9.34 -11.12 -12.79
C HIS A 12 8.55 -11.40 -14.08
N LEU A 13 7.66 -12.41 -14.09
CA LEU A 13 6.76 -12.66 -15.21
C LEU A 13 5.51 -11.77 -15.18
N GLY A 14 5.30 -11.01 -14.10
CA GLY A 14 4.19 -10.08 -13.96
C GLY A 14 2.80 -10.72 -13.94
N PRO A 15 1.74 -9.90 -13.98
CA PRO A 15 0.35 -10.38 -13.90
C PRO A 15 -0.21 -10.88 -15.24
N TRP A 16 0.41 -10.54 -16.36
CA TRP A 16 -0.03 -10.96 -17.71
C TRP A 16 0.83 -12.12 -18.20
N PRO A 17 0.29 -13.08 -18.97
CA PRO A 17 1.04 -14.24 -19.45
C PRO A 17 1.91 -13.88 -20.68
N VAL A 18 2.77 -12.89 -20.54
CA VAL A 18 3.63 -12.35 -21.61
C VAL A 18 4.65 -13.36 -22.13
N GLU A 19 4.97 -14.38 -21.33
CA GLU A 19 5.81 -15.51 -21.74
C GLU A 19 5.18 -16.37 -22.85
N ARG A 20 3.87 -16.25 -23.06
CA ARG A 20 3.13 -16.99 -24.11
C ARG A 20 3.02 -16.24 -25.43
N LEU A 21 3.44 -14.97 -25.46
CA LEU A 21 3.39 -14.18 -26.67
C LEU A 21 4.48 -14.65 -27.64
N ALA A 22 4.12 -14.78 -28.92
CA ALA A 22 5.09 -15.09 -29.96
C ALA A 22 6.08 -13.92 -30.10
N ARG A 23 7.38 -14.24 -30.18
CA ARG A 23 8.46 -13.26 -30.26
C ARG A 23 9.19 -13.38 -31.60
N ALA A 24 9.72 -12.26 -32.08
CA ALA A 24 10.57 -12.21 -33.25
C ALA A 24 12.04 -12.17 -32.80
N GLU A 25 12.94 -12.71 -33.63
CA GLU A 25 14.39 -12.66 -33.35
C GLU A 25 14.94 -11.23 -33.45
N GLN A 26 14.32 -10.38 -34.28
CA GLN A 26 14.70 -8.99 -34.49
C GLN A 26 13.48 -8.08 -34.51
N ALA A 27 13.67 -6.81 -34.14
CA ALA A 27 12.61 -5.81 -34.26
C ALA A 27 12.37 -5.49 -35.75
N PRO A 28 11.13 -5.20 -36.16
CA PRO A 28 10.87 -4.70 -37.51
C PRO A 28 11.63 -3.37 -37.73
N ALA A 29 11.83 -2.95 -38.98
CA ALA A 29 12.41 -1.64 -39.26
C ALA A 29 11.58 -0.53 -38.58
N LEU A 30 12.21 0.25 -37.68
CA LEU A 30 11.54 1.22 -36.78
C LEU A 30 11.65 2.67 -37.27
N ALA A 31 11.63 2.91 -38.59
CA ALA A 31 11.82 4.26 -39.13
C ALA A 31 10.69 5.23 -38.70
N ASP A 32 9.44 4.74 -38.59
CA ASP A 32 8.26 5.55 -38.26
C ASP A 32 7.37 4.86 -37.21
N VAL A 33 7.81 4.83 -35.95
CA VAL A 33 6.99 4.28 -34.86
C VAL A 33 5.92 5.30 -34.43
N PRO A 34 4.62 4.96 -34.47
CA PRO A 34 3.56 5.90 -34.07
C PRO A 34 3.72 6.35 -32.62
N ARG A 35 3.50 7.65 -32.37
CA ARG A 35 3.52 8.23 -31.01
C ARG A 35 2.45 7.57 -30.13
N LEU A 36 2.80 7.31 -28.86
CA LEU A 36 1.84 6.83 -27.86
C LEU A 36 0.72 7.86 -27.62
N ASP A 37 1.12 9.13 -27.61
CA ASP A 37 0.24 10.28 -27.39
C ASP A 37 -0.26 10.84 -28.73
N GLY A 38 -1.30 10.22 -29.27
CA GLY A 38 -2.17 10.84 -30.28
C GLY A 38 -3.22 11.76 -29.63
N PRO A 39 -3.99 12.53 -30.43
CA PRO A 39 -5.09 13.33 -29.90
C PRO A 39 -6.03 12.43 -29.06
N PRO A 40 -6.35 12.81 -27.82
CA PRO A 40 -7.18 11.98 -26.98
C PRO A 40 -8.56 11.83 -27.63
N ALA A 41 -9.15 10.64 -27.54
CA ALA A 41 -10.52 10.42 -28.01
C ALA A 41 -11.53 11.33 -27.28
N THR A 42 -11.18 11.81 -26.09
CA THR A 42 -11.97 12.77 -25.32
C THR A 42 -11.02 13.68 -24.56
N ALA A 43 -11.14 14.99 -24.77
CA ALA A 43 -10.38 15.97 -23.99
C ALA A 43 -10.86 16.00 -22.53
N PRO A 44 -9.96 16.27 -21.56
CA PRO A 44 -10.37 16.51 -20.18
C PRO A 44 -11.22 17.78 -20.08
N GLY A 45 -12.31 17.73 -19.31
CA GLY A 45 -13.12 18.92 -19.01
C GLY A 45 -12.50 19.84 -17.95
N ASP A 46 -13.20 20.91 -17.59
CA ASP A 46 -12.71 21.94 -16.65
C ASP A 46 -12.50 21.40 -15.23
N LEU A 47 -13.32 20.44 -14.80
CA LEU A 47 -13.25 19.82 -13.49
C LEU A 47 -12.31 18.61 -13.45
N ALA A 48 -11.52 18.37 -14.50
CA ALA A 48 -10.72 17.15 -14.60
C ALA A 48 -9.57 17.09 -13.57
N VAL A 49 -9.37 15.91 -12.96
CA VAL A 49 -8.29 15.66 -12.00
C VAL A 49 -6.90 15.80 -12.61
N SER A 50 -6.76 15.68 -13.93
CA SER A 50 -5.47 15.87 -14.62
C SER A 50 -4.83 17.23 -14.32
N HIS A 51 -5.65 18.25 -14.08
CA HIS A 51 -5.21 19.60 -13.71
C HIS A 51 -4.47 19.64 -12.36
N ALA A 52 -4.73 18.68 -11.47
CA ALA A 52 -4.12 18.56 -10.15
C ALA A 52 -2.79 17.79 -10.14
N THR A 53 -2.32 17.28 -11.29
CA THR A 53 -1.13 16.41 -11.35
C THR A 53 0.20 17.17 -11.48
N GLY A 54 0.15 18.48 -11.80
CA GLY A 54 1.33 19.31 -12.08
C GLY A 54 2.43 19.24 -11.01
N PRO A 55 2.13 19.48 -9.72
CA PRO A 55 3.12 19.45 -8.65
C PRO A 55 3.85 18.10 -8.50
N TYR A 56 3.18 16.99 -8.80
CA TYR A 56 3.72 15.63 -8.71
C TYR A 56 4.55 15.29 -9.95
N ARG A 57 4.11 15.70 -11.14
CA ARG A 57 4.91 15.60 -12.37
C ARG A 57 6.22 16.39 -12.26
N ALA A 58 6.17 17.58 -11.67
CA ALA A 58 7.36 18.39 -11.42
C ALA A 58 8.33 17.69 -10.45
N LEU A 59 7.80 17.12 -9.36
CA LEU A 59 8.60 16.31 -8.42
C LEU A 59 9.30 15.14 -9.13
N TYR A 60 8.59 14.40 -9.97
CA TYR A 60 9.16 13.28 -10.72
C TYR A 60 10.19 13.72 -11.75
N ARG A 61 9.96 14.83 -12.46
CA ARG A 61 10.97 15.40 -13.37
C ARG A 61 12.24 15.78 -12.60
N ALA A 62 12.11 16.40 -11.43
CA ALA A 62 13.25 16.82 -10.61
C ALA A 62 14.05 15.65 -10.02
N THR A 63 13.44 14.47 -9.90
CA THR A 63 14.05 13.27 -9.29
C THR A 63 14.32 12.15 -10.30
N ARG A 64 14.14 12.42 -11.59
CA ARG A 64 14.36 11.45 -12.69
C ARG A 64 15.82 10.99 -12.79
N ASP A 65 16.74 11.80 -12.28
CA ASP A 65 18.16 11.52 -12.18
C ASP A 65 18.66 11.84 -10.75
N GLY A 66 19.90 11.51 -10.44
CA GLY A 66 20.50 11.81 -9.14
C GLY A 66 21.88 11.20 -8.94
N PRO A 67 22.43 11.28 -7.72
CA PRO A 67 23.73 10.70 -7.41
C PRO A 67 23.70 9.17 -7.55
N VAL A 68 24.82 8.61 -7.99
CA VAL A 68 25.08 7.18 -8.04
C VAL A 68 25.86 6.80 -6.78
N ALA A 69 25.52 5.68 -6.14
CA ALA A 69 26.26 5.19 -4.99
C ALA A 69 27.73 4.94 -5.38
N PRO A 70 28.71 5.31 -4.54
CA PRO A 70 30.12 5.29 -4.91
C PRO A 70 30.70 3.88 -5.09
N ALA A 71 30.00 2.85 -4.58
CA ALA A 71 30.39 1.45 -4.72
C ALA A 71 29.27 0.63 -5.37
N ARG A 72 29.67 -0.34 -6.20
CA ARG A 72 28.75 -1.33 -6.78
C ARG A 72 28.27 -2.28 -5.68
N ALA A 73 26.96 -2.52 -5.63
CA ALA A 73 26.35 -3.44 -4.70
C ALA A 73 26.77 -4.89 -5.00
N PRO A 74 26.84 -5.78 -4.00
CA PRO A 74 27.13 -7.21 -4.19
C PRO A 74 25.91 -7.96 -4.73
N VAL A 75 25.51 -7.65 -5.97
CA VAL A 75 24.44 -8.33 -6.71
C VAL A 75 25.04 -9.37 -7.68
N PRO A 76 24.29 -10.41 -8.08
CA PRO A 76 24.79 -11.40 -9.04
C PRO A 76 25.26 -10.77 -10.36
N ASP A 77 26.30 -11.33 -10.99
CA ASP A 77 26.80 -10.87 -12.29
C ASP A 77 25.94 -11.27 -13.48
N ASP A 78 25.16 -12.34 -13.33
CA ASP A 78 24.24 -12.84 -14.36
C ASP A 78 23.20 -11.77 -14.78
N PRO A 79 23.25 -11.28 -16.04
CA PRO A 79 22.30 -10.30 -16.55
C PRO A 79 20.83 -10.79 -16.52
N ALA A 80 20.59 -12.09 -16.57
CA ALA A 80 19.24 -12.64 -16.49
C ALA A 80 18.66 -12.52 -15.06
N ALA A 81 19.44 -12.85 -14.03
CA ALA A 81 19.08 -12.60 -12.63
C ALA A 81 18.82 -11.11 -12.36
N ARG A 82 19.66 -10.23 -12.90
CA ARG A 82 19.50 -8.76 -12.80
C ARG A 82 18.20 -8.30 -13.46
N ALA A 83 17.92 -8.76 -14.68
CA ALA A 83 16.68 -8.47 -15.39
C ALA A 83 15.44 -8.98 -14.65
N ALA A 84 15.49 -10.19 -14.11
CA ALA A 84 14.42 -10.73 -13.30
C ALA A 84 14.15 -9.87 -12.05
N ASN A 85 15.19 -9.45 -11.33
CA ASN A 85 15.05 -8.58 -10.17
C ASN A 85 14.40 -7.23 -10.51
N VAL A 86 14.90 -6.55 -11.54
CA VAL A 86 14.39 -5.23 -11.94
C VAL A 86 12.96 -5.30 -12.47
N LYS A 87 12.62 -6.33 -13.27
CA LYS A 87 11.24 -6.57 -13.71
C LYS A 87 10.32 -6.81 -12.51
N ALA A 88 10.72 -7.67 -11.58
CA ALA A 88 9.94 -7.94 -10.37
C ALA A 88 9.78 -6.68 -9.50
N ALA A 89 10.82 -5.84 -9.38
CA ALA A 89 10.76 -4.57 -8.67
C ALA A 89 9.77 -3.59 -9.32
N ALA A 90 9.72 -3.52 -10.65
CA ALA A 90 8.75 -2.68 -11.36
C ALA A 90 7.32 -3.22 -11.27
N TYR A 91 7.13 -4.55 -11.39
CA TYR A 91 5.83 -5.18 -11.15
C TYR A 91 5.35 -5.03 -9.72
N TYR A 92 6.26 -5.07 -8.74
CA TYR A 92 5.92 -4.81 -7.35
C TYR A 92 5.37 -3.40 -7.16
N LEU A 93 5.87 -2.41 -7.90
CA LEU A 93 5.30 -1.05 -7.97
C LEU A 93 4.09 -0.96 -8.90
N ASP A 94 3.41 -2.06 -9.21
CA ASP A 94 2.23 -2.19 -10.08
C ASP A 94 2.41 -1.66 -11.52
N ALA A 95 3.58 -1.85 -12.12
CA ALA A 95 3.70 -1.82 -13.56
C ALA A 95 2.75 -2.86 -14.19
N SER A 96 2.11 -2.52 -15.30
CA SER A 96 1.27 -3.47 -16.03
C SER A 96 2.13 -4.41 -16.87
N LEU A 97 3.15 -3.88 -17.55
CA LEU A 97 4.12 -4.65 -18.32
C LEU A 97 5.51 -4.07 -18.10
N VAL A 98 6.53 -4.93 -18.13
CA VAL A 98 7.93 -4.54 -18.03
C VAL A 98 8.73 -5.37 -19.03
N GLY A 99 9.62 -4.73 -19.75
CA GLY A 99 10.52 -5.35 -20.71
C GLY A 99 11.89 -4.67 -20.65
N VAL A 100 12.90 -5.35 -21.17
CA VAL A 100 14.26 -4.82 -21.30
C VAL A 100 14.63 -4.78 -22.77
N ALA A 101 15.21 -3.69 -23.22
CA ALA A 101 15.80 -3.57 -24.54
C ALA A 101 17.30 -3.25 -24.42
N ALA A 102 18.08 -3.72 -25.39
CA ALA A 102 19.40 -3.15 -25.64
C ALA A 102 19.22 -1.72 -26.16
N LEU A 103 20.07 -0.79 -25.71
CA LEU A 103 20.01 0.61 -26.07
C LEU A 103 21.07 0.92 -27.12
N GLY A 104 20.65 1.06 -28.38
CA GLY A 104 21.50 1.49 -29.48
C GLY A 104 21.49 3.01 -29.68
N PRO A 105 22.43 3.57 -30.47
CA PRO A 105 22.52 5.00 -30.77
C PRO A 105 21.21 5.56 -31.37
N GLU A 106 20.50 4.73 -32.12
CA GLU A 106 19.28 5.09 -32.83
C GLU A 106 18.04 5.25 -31.93
N ALA A 107 18.14 4.88 -30.65
CA ALA A 107 17.10 5.09 -29.65
C ALA A 107 17.23 6.45 -28.94
N TRP A 108 18.35 7.16 -29.10
CA TRP A 108 18.56 8.47 -28.48
C TRP A 108 17.97 9.59 -29.33
N THR A 109 17.21 10.48 -28.71
CA THR A 109 16.64 11.70 -29.32
C THR A 109 17.37 12.97 -28.87
N GLY A 110 18.38 12.82 -28.00
CA GLY A 110 19.26 13.88 -27.50
C GLY A 110 20.67 13.34 -27.25
N PRO A 111 21.55 14.10 -26.58
CA PRO A 111 22.91 13.66 -26.30
C PRO A 111 22.92 12.33 -25.53
N PRO A 112 23.60 11.28 -26.04
CA PRO A 112 23.57 9.96 -25.42
C PRO A 112 24.35 9.97 -24.09
N ALA A 113 23.75 9.34 -23.07
CA ALA A 113 24.49 8.95 -21.87
C ALA A 113 25.22 7.62 -22.12
N PRO A 114 26.27 7.26 -21.34
CA PRO A 114 26.95 5.96 -21.46
C PRO A 114 26.10 4.82 -20.89
N HIS A 115 24.84 4.71 -21.32
CA HIS A 115 23.89 3.67 -20.95
C HIS A 115 23.74 2.69 -22.11
N THR A 116 23.59 1.41 -21.78
CA THR A 116 23.59 0.30 -22.76
C THR A 116 22.28 -0.47 -22.76
N HIS A 117 21.43 -0.27 -21.74
CA HIS A 117 20.17 -0.98 -21.57
C HIS A 117 19.04 -0.01 -21.22
N ALA A 118 17.83 -0.41 -21.58
CA ALA A 118 16.59 0.29 -21.25
C ALA A 118 15.59 -0.66 -20.59
N VAL A 119 15.11 -0.30 -19.41
CA VAL A 119 13.96 -0.92 -18.74
C VAL A 119 12.72 -0.15 -19.14
N VAL A 120 11.85 -0.78 -19.92
CA VAL A 120 10.62 -0.16 -20.43
C VAL A 120 9.45 -0.57 -19.53
N ILE A 121 8.74 0.42 -19.00
CA ILE A 121 7.66 0.24 -18.03
C ILE A 121 6.37 0.76 -18.64
N ALA A 122 5.37 -0.11 -18.82
CA ALA A 122 4.05 0.28 -19.29
C ALA A 122 2.99 0.15 -18.20
N VAL A 123 2.08 1.12 -18.13
CA VAL A 123 0.94 1.18 -17.20
C VAL A 123 -0.35 1.25 -18.00
N GLU A 124 -1.25 0.30 -17.74
CA GLU A 124 -2.59 0.24 -18.31
C GLU A 124 -3.45 1.40 -17.83
N TYR A 125 -4.34 1.85 -18.69
CA TYR A 125 -5.46 2.72 -18.33
C TYR A 125 -6.33 2.08 -17.26
N ALA A 126 -6.77 2.89 -16.31
CA ALA A 126 -7.70 2.46 -15.29
C ALA A 126 -9.09 2.22 -15.88
N ARG A 127 -10.03 1.80 -15.03
CA ARG A 127 -11.45 1.80 -15.37
C ARG A 127 -12.00 3.23 -15.19
N GLU A 128 -12.90 3.65 -16.07
CA GLU A 128 -13.61 4.93 -15.95
C GLU A 128 -15.04 4.72 -15.42
N PRO A 129 -15.66 5.78 -14.88
CA PRO A 129 -17.11 5.81 -14.69
C PRO A 129 -17.84 5.57 -16.03
N ALA A 130 -19.03 4.97 -15.96
CA ALA A 130 -19.95 4.98 -17.10
C ALA A 130 -20.40 6.43 -17.38
N PRO A 131 -20.87 6.74 -18.61
CA PRO A 131 -21.53 8.03 -18.88
C PRO A 131 -22.66 8.31 -17.88
N GLY A 132 -22.73 9.53 -17.36
CA GLY A 132 -23.60 9.95 -16.25
C GLY A 132 -23.23 9.39 -14.87
N GLY A 133 -22.15 8.60 -14.78
CA GLY A 133 -21.75 7.91 -13.55
C GLY A 133 -21.01 8.82 -12.55
N PRO A 134 -20.93 8.42 -11.27
CA PRO A 134 -20.26 9.22 -10.25
C PRO A 134 -18.79 9.53 -10.57
N GLY A 135 -18.41 10.81 -10.46
CA GLY A 135 -17.06 11.30 -10.71
C GLY A 135 -16.67 11.41 -12.18
N GLU A 136 -17.60 11.21 -13.12
CA GLU A 136 -17.32 11.31 -14.57
C GLU A 136 -16.65 12.63 -14.94
N ALA A 137 -17.22 13.76 -14.49
CA ALA A 137 -16.70 15.10 -14.80
C ALA A 137 -15.25 15.31 -14.32
N TRP A 138 -14.82 14.56 -13.30
CA TRP A 138 -13.46 14.63 -12.77
C TRP A 138 -12.49 13.70 -13.48
N ILE A 139 -12.97 12.61 -14.11
CA ILE A 139 -12.14 11.49 -14.55
C ILE A 139 -12.07 11.37 -16.08
N ARG A 140 -13.16 11.64 -16.80
CA ARG A 140 -13.23 11.44 -18.24
C ARG A 140 -12.15 12.26 -18.96
N GLY A 141 -11.46 11.64 -19.91
CA GLY A 141 -10.37 12.28 -20.69
C GLY A 141 -9.01 12.34 -19.99
N THR A 142 -8.88 11.85 -18.75
CA THR A 142 -7.63 12.00 -17.96
C THR A 142 -6.69 10.78 -18.00
N GLN A 143 -7.07 9.69 -18.68
CA GLN A 143 -6.31 8.43 -18.73
C GLN A 143 -4.85 8.55 -19.17
N PRO A 144 -4.51 9.28 -20.25
CA PRO A 144 -3.11 9.45 -20.63
C PRO A 144 -2.30 10.09 -19.50
N ALA A 145 -2.80 11.18 -18.92
CA ALA A 145 -2.13 11.91 -17.84
C ALA A 145 -1.95 11.05 -16.59
N ARG A 146 -2.99 10.30 -16.19
CA ARG A 146 -2.92 9.37 -15.06
C ARG A 146 -1.92 8.25 -15.29
N ALA A 147 -1.94 7.61 -16.46
CA ALA A 147 -1.04 6.50 -16.78
C ALA A 147 0.42 6.96 -16.88
N HIS A 148 0.67 8.14 -17.47
CA HIS A 148 1.99 8.77 -17.48
C HIS A 148 2.50 9.14 -16.09
N LEU A 149 1.67 9.76 -15.26
CA LEU A 149 2.03 10.07 -13.87
C LEU A 149 2.45 8.80 -13.12
N ARG A 150 1.73 7.72 -13.36
CA ARG A 150 1.98 6.45 -12.72
C ARG A 150 3.24 5.75 -13.23
N ALA A 151 3.44 5.73 -14.55
CA ALA A 151 4.67 5.20 -15.16
C ALA A 151 5.90 5.99 -14.68
N ALA A 152 5.75 7.31 -14.52
CA ALA A 152 6.80 8.17 -14.00
C ALA A 152 7.18 7.85 -12.54
N GLU A 153 6.20 7.65 -11.65
CA GLU A 153 6.46 7.20 -10.27
C GLU A 153 7.33 5.93 -10.26
N ILE A 154 6.97 4.93 -11.06
CA ILE A 154 7.69 3.65 -11.12
C ILE A 154 9.10 3.87 -11.68
N ALA A 155 9.23 4.56 -12.81
CA ALA A 155 10.52 4.76 -13.47
C ALA A 155 11.50 5.53 -12.57
N VAL A 156 11.04 6.55 -11.85
CA VAL A 156 11.88 7.30 -10.91
C VAL A 156 12.39 6.42 -9.77
N VAL A 157 11.53 5.58 -9.18
CA VAL A 157 11.96 4.64 -8.13
C VAL A 157 12.94 3.60 -8.67
N ILE A 158 12.70 3.06 -9.88
CA ILE A 158 13.59 2.07 -10.49
C ILE A 158 14.95 2.70 -10.83
N ALA A 159 14.98 3.90 -11.41
CA ALA A 159 16.23 4.62 -11.67
C ALA A 159 16.99 4.90 -10.36
N GLY A 160 16.30 5.39 -9.32
CA GLY A 160 16.90 5.60 -8.01
C GLY A 160 17.41 4.29 -7.37
N TYR A 161 16.72 3.17 -7.57
CA TYR A 161 17.16 1.87 -7.08
C TYR A 161 18.47 1.43 -7.76
N LEU A 162 18.55 1.52 -9.09
CA LEU A 162 19.78 1.19 -9.83
C LEU A 162 20.95 2.10 -9.44
N ARG A 163 20.70 3.39 -9.23
CA ARG A 163 21.71 4.34 -8.69
C ARG A 163 22.16 3.97 -7.29
N ASN A 164 21.24 3.55 -6.43
CA ASN A 164 21.58 3.03 -5.09
C ASN A 164 22.31 1.69 -5.16
N LEU A 165 22.16 0.91 -6.23
CA LEU A 165 23.00 -0.27 -6.46
C LEU A 165 24.41 0.12 -6.95
N GLY A 166 24.65 1.38 -7.30
CA GLY A 166 25.94 1.87 -7.80
C GLY A 166 26.02 1.95 -9.32
N TRP A 167 24.91 1.80 -10.05
CA TRP A 167 24.83 1.93 -11.52
C TRP A 167 24.19 3.25 -11.95
N SER A 168 24.78 3.90 -12.97
CA SER A 168 24.19 5.07 -13.59
C SER A 168 22.83 4.70 -14.16
N ALA A 169 21.81 5.47 -13.82
CA ALA A 169 20.47 5.24 -14.34
C ALA A 169 19.66 6.52 -14.36
N ARG A 170 18.91 6.73 -15.44
CA ARG A 170 18.04 7.90 -15.64
C ARG A 170 16.64 7.46 -16.05
N ALA A 171 15.63 8.07 -15.44
CA ALA A 171 14.24 7.90 -15.84
C ALA A 171 13.86 8.91 -16.94
N HIS A 172 13.17 8.42 -17.97
CA HIS A 172 12.64 9.19 -19.07
C HIS A 172 11.11 9.14 -19.03
N LEU A 173 10.50 10.32 -19.01
CA LEU A 173 9.10 10.55 -18.66
C LEU A 173 8.40 11.29 -19.80
N ALA A 174 7.07 11.30 -19.81
CA ALA A 174 6.30 12.11 -20.75
C ALA A 174 6.68 13.60 -20.69
N GLY A 175 7.13 14.14 -21.82
CA GLY A 175 7.64 15.50 -21.95
C GLY A 175 9.05 15.73 -21.40
N ALA A 176 9.72 14.70 -20.88
CA ALA A 176 11.06 14.75 -20.29
C ALA A 176 11.84 13.48 -20.65
N SER A 177 12.18 13.32 -21.93
CA SER A 177 12.87 12.14 -22.46
C SER A 177 14.02 12.54 -23.38
N GLU A 178 15.08 11.74 -23.34
CA GLU A 178 16.24 11.80 -24.24
C GLU A 178 16.29 10.55 -25.13
N VAL A 179 15.28 9.69 -25.04
CA VAL A 179 15.14 8.48 -25.82
C VAL A 179 13.76 8.39 -26.47
N ASP A 180 13.69 7.64 -27.57
CA ASP A 180 12.45 7.27 -28.23
C ASP A 180 11.76 6.14 -27.45
N VAL A 181 10.82 6.54 -26.59
CA VAL A 181 10.05 5.62 -25.74
C VAL A 181 9.24 4.64 -26.58
N GLU A 182 8.66 5.11 -27.69
CA GLU A 182 7.84 4.31 -28.59
C GLU A 182 8.63 3.25 -29.32
N ARG A 183 9.82 3.60 -29.81
CA ARG A 183 10.78 2.65 -30.36
C ARG A 183 11.16 1.57 -29.35
N LEU A 184 11.50 1.99 -28.13
CA LEU A 184 11.92 1.08 -27.06
C LEU A 184 10.79 0.14 -26.60
N LEU A 185 9.53 0.56 -26.66
CA LEU A 185 8.39 -0.33 -26.43
C LEU A 185 8.32 -1.50 -27.41
N VAL A 186 8.63 -1.25 -28.68
CA VAL A 186 8.68 -2.29 -29.70
C VAL A 186 9.88 -3.20 -29.48
N GLN A 187 11.07 -2.62 -29.27
CA GLN A 187 12.31 -3.37 -29.04
C GLN A 187 12.23 -4.25 -27.79
N ALA A 188 11.65 -3.77 -26.70
CA ALA A 188 11.47 -4.52 -25.45
C ALA A 188 10.33 -5.56 -25.51
N GLY A 189 9.66 -5.72 -26.66
CA GLY A 189 8.57 -6.67 -26.84
C GLY A 189 7.30 -6.33 -26.06
N LEU A 190 7.03 -5.04 -25.82
CA LEU A 190 5.84 -4.57 -25.10
C LEU A 190 4.77 -3.98 -26.01
N ALA A 191 5.09 -3.71 -27.28
CA ALA A 191 4.13 -3.26 -28.28
C ALA A 191 4.56 -3.70 -29.69
N ARG A 192 3.61 -3.65 -30.62
CA ARG A 192 3.84 -3.70 -32.06
C ARG A 192 2.96 -2.69 -32.76
N VAL A 193 3.31 -2.34 -33.99
CA VAL A 193 2.52 -1.42 -34.80
C VAL A 193 1.39 -2.18 -35.50
N GLU A 194 0.15 -1.79 -35.24
CA GLU A 194 -1.05 -2.32 -35.90
C GLU A 194 -1.99 -1.17 -36.25
N GLY A 195 -2.41 -1.05 -37.51
CA GLY A 195 -3.33 0.00 -37.95
C GLY A 195 -2.85 1.42 -37.61
N GLY A 196 -1.55 1.69 -37.76
CA GLY A 196 -0.95 3.00 -37.45
C GLY A 196 -0.88 3.33 -35.96
N ARG A 197 -1.03 2.35 -35.07
CA ARG A 197 -1.00 2.54 -33.60
C ARG A 197 -0.10 1.53 -32.92
N LEU A 198 0.47 1.91 -31.78
CA LEU A 198 1.11 0.97 -30.87
C LEU A 198 0.07 0.17 -30.10
N VAL A 199 0.16 -1.15 -30.21
CA VAL A 199 -0.78 -2.10 -29.63
C VAL A 199 -0.01 -3.19 -28.90
N HIS A 200 -0.45 -3.50 -27.68
CA HIS A 200 -0.04 -4.70 -26.96
C HIS A 200 -1.15 -5.76 -27.03
N PRO A 201 -0.84 -7.06 -27.25
CA PRO A 201 -1.84 -8.11 -27.41
C PRO A 201 -2.91 -8.17 -26.31
N TYR A 202 -2.56 -7.87 -25.05
CA TYR A 202 -3.51 -7.89 -23.94
C TYR A 202 -4.13 -6.55 -23.59
N LEU A 203 -3.46 -5.43 -23.90
CA LEU A 203 -3.88 -4.09 -23.44
C LEU A 203 -4.48 -3.25 -24.57
N GLY A 204 -4.42 -3.71 -25.82
CA GLY A 204 -4.71 -2.85 -26.95
C GLY A 204 -3.73 -1.68 -26.99
N ASN A 205 -4.23 -0.47 -27.26
CA ASN A 205 -3.52 0.80 -27.14
C ASN A 205 -3.77 1.52 -25.78
N ARG A 206 -4.35 0.83 -24.79
CA ARG A 206 -4.81 1.43 -23.53
C ARG A 206 -3.71 1.48 -22.47
N PHE A 207 -2.56 2.05 -22.79
CA PHE A 207 -1.46 2.18 -21.86
C PHE A 207 -0.59 3.40 -22.16
N ARG A 208 0.23 3.79 -21.18
CA ARG A 208 1.34 4.72 -21.33
C ARG A 208 2.61 4.15 -20.74
N ALA A 209 3.74 4.74 -21.08
CA ALA A 209 5.03 4.19 -20.72
C ALA A 209 6.01 5.25 -20.21
N ALA A 210 6.99 4.77 -19.46
CA ALA A 210 8.21 5.46 -19.09
C ALA A 210 9.39 4.49 -19.28
N VAL A 211 10.59 5.03 -19.40
CA VAL A 211 11.82 4.24 -19.63
C VAL A 211 12.82 4.56 -18.55
N VAL A 212 13.61 3.57 -18.12
CA VAL A 212 14.84 3.80 -17.35
C VAL A 212 16.02 3.32 -18.19
N THR A 213 16.92 4.23 -18.58
CA THR A 213 18.20 3.83 -19.21
C THR A 213 19.27 3.66 -18.15
N THR A 214 20.22 2.73 -18.36
CA THR A 214 21.25 2.42 -17.37
C THR A 214 22.51 1.79 -17.98
N ASP A 215 23.64 1.90 -17.29
CA ASP A 215 24.87 1.12 -17.52
C ASP A 215 24.84 -0.26 -16.82
N TYR A 216 23.76 -0.58 -16.08
CA TYR A 216 23.53 -1.88 -15.48
C TYR A 216 23.20 -2.93 -16.56
N ALA A 217 24.10 -3.89 -16.77
CA ALA A 217 23.91 -4.95 -17.76
C ALA A 217 22.69 -5.82 -17.40
N LEU A 218 21.78 -6.00 -18.36
CA LEU A 218 20.51 -6.70 -18.20
C LEU A 218 20.25 -7.58 -19.42
N ALA A 219 19.73 -8.79 -19.24
CA ALA A 219 19.30 -9.61 -20.38
C ALA A 219 18.12 -8.94 -21.12
N PRO A 220 18.26 -8.57 -22.42
CA PRO A 220 17.18 -7.99 -23.20
C PRO A 220 16.07 -9.00 -23.49
N ASP A 221 14.84 -8.52 -23.61
CA ASP A 221 13.72 -9.28 -24.13
C ASP A 221 13.68 -9.23 -25.66
N LEU A 222 13.05 -10.23 -26.26
CA LEU A 222 12.80 -10.25 -27.70
C LEU A 222 11.51 -9.47 -28.05
N PRO A 223 11.50 -8.74 -29.19
CA PRO A 223 10.33 -8.06 -29.73
C PRO A 223 9.14 -9.00 -29.96
N LEU A 224 7.93 -8.43 -30.05
CA LEU A 224 6.74 -9.20 -30.40
C LEU A 224 6.78 -9.59 -31.88
N ALA A 225 6.38 -10.83 -32.18
CA ALA A 225 6.17 -11.25 -33.56
C ALA A 225 4.98 -10.52 -34.20
N ALA A 226 4.99 -10.47 -35.53
CA ALA A 226 3.89 -9.97 -36.33
C ALA A 226 2.57 -10.68 -35.97
N ALA A 227 1.45 -9.99 -36.17
CA ALA A 227 0.13 -10.56 -35.91
C ALA A 227 -0.12 -11.74 -36.86
N SER A 228 -0.54 -12.88 -36.29
CA SER A 228 -0.97 -14.06 -37.05
C SER A 228 -2.05 -14.80 -36.28
N LEU A 229 -2.83 -15.64 -36.97
CA LEU A 229 -3.86 -16.46 -36.34
C LEU A 229 -3.26 -17.37 -35.25
N ALA A 230 -2.09 -17.97 -35.52
CA ALA A 230 -1.36 -18.80 -34.56
C ALA A 230 -0.91 -17.99 -33.33
N ALA A 231 -0.38 -16.76 -33.52
CA ALA A 231 -0.01 -15.89 -32.40
C ALA A 231 -1.23 -15.45 -31.58
N ARG A 232 -2.38 -15.20 -32.23
CA ARG A 232 -3.64 -14.91 -31.55
C ARG A 232 -4.11 -16.11 -30.73
N TRP A 233 -4.07 -17.32 -31.27
CA TRP A 233 -4.47 -18.53 -30.53
C TRP A 233 -3.58 -18.80 -29.31
N ARG A 234 -2.25 -18.62 -29.44
CA ARG A 234 -1.31 -18.72 -28.30
C ARG A 234 -1.59 -17.68 -27.21
N SER A 235 -1.87 -16.45 -27.60
CA SER A 235 -2.07 -15.35 -26.65
C SER A 235 -3.46 -15.35 -26.00
N HIS A 236 -4.51 -15.69 -26.75
CA HIS A 236 -5.92 -15.56 -26.34
C HIS A 236 -6.68 -16.89 -26.30
N GLY A 237 -5.98 -18.02 -26.32
CA GLY A 237 -6.59 -19.34 -26.18
C GLY A 237 -7.17 -19.64 -24.79
N PRO A 238 -7.67 -20.86 -24.57
CA PRO A 238 -8.33 -21.26 -23.32
C PRO A 238 -7.49 -21.02 -22.05
N GLY A 239 -6.17 -21.22 -22.14
CA GLY A 239 -5.25 -20.99 -21.03
C GLY A 239 -5.19 -19.52 -20.58
N TRP A 240 -5.33 -18.56 -21.48
CA TRP A 240 -5.46 -17.14 -21.11
C TRP A 240 -6.86 -16.83 -20.59
N LEU A 241 -7.89 -17.35 -21.25
CA LEU A 241 -9.28 -17.12 -20.86
C LEU A 241 -9.49 -17.50 -19.38
N LEU A 242 -9.00 -18.67 -18.97
CA LEU A 242 -9.12 -19.19 -17.61
C LEU A 242 -8.03 -18.69 -16.63
N GLY A 243 -6.97 -18.04 -17.13
CA GLY A 243 -5.84 -17.59 -16.31
C GLY A 243 -4.95 -18.74 -15.81
N TRP A 244 -4.79 -19.80 -16.61
CA TRP A 244 -3.90 -20.93 -16.29
C TRP A 244 -2.49 -20.40 -15.98
N GLY A 245 -1.85 -20.93 -14.93
CA GLY A 245 -0.53 -20.51 -14.47
C GLY A 245 -0.57 -19.34 -13.49
N GLY A 246 -1.77 -18.93 -13.06
CA GLY A 246 -1.97 -17.83 -12.10
C GLY A 246 -1.89 -16.43 -12.72
N ALA A 247 -1.88 -16.35 -14.05
CA ALA A 247 -1.95 -15.08 -14.77
C ALA A 247 -3.37 -14.47 -14.71
N THR A 248 -3.47 -13.21 -15.10
CA THR A 248 -4.75 -12.49 -15.18
C THR A 248 -5.66 -13.16 -16.21
N PRO A 249 -6.85 -13.63 -15.81
CA PRO A 249 -7.74 -14.34 -16.72
C PRO A 249 -8.47 -13.38 -17.67
N GLY A 250 -8.60 -13.79 -18.92
CA GLY A 250 -9.22 -12.99 -19.99
C GLY A 250 -10.69 -12.66 -19.78
N TRP A 251 -11.45 -13.54 -19.12
CA TRP A 251 -12.90 -13.34 -18.89
C TRP A 251 -13.20 -12.08 -18.07
N ARG A 252 -12.26 -11.60 -17.26
CA ARG A 252 -12.41 -10.32 -16.53
C ARG A 252 -12.55 -9.11 -17.45
N ARG A 253 -12.03 -9.19 -18.68
CA ARG A 253 -12.19 -8.14 -19.70
C ARG A 253 -13.52 -8.27 -20.47
N LEU A 254 -14.13 -9.45 -20.47
CA LEU A 254 -15.39 -9.75 -21.15
C LEU A 254 -16.62 -9.52 -20.24
N ALA A 255 -16.45 -9.66 -18.93
CA ALA A 255 -17.53 -9.45 -17.97
C ALA A 255 -17.86 -7.95 -17.80
N GLY A 256 -19.16 -7.62 -17.76
CA GLY A 256 -19.64 -6.27 -17.44
C GLY A 256 -19.04 -5.75 -16.12
N GLY A 257 -18.64 -4.48 -16.12
CA GLY A 257 -17.98 -3.86 -14.98
C GLY A 257 -18.96 -3.44 -13.89
N ARG A 258 -18.61 -3.66 -12.61
CA ARG A 258 -19.31 -3.03 -11.46
C ARG A 258 -19.11 -1.51 -11.47
N PRO A 259 -20.05 -0.66 -11.04
CA PRO A 259 -19.83 0.78 -10.95
C PRO A 259 -18.50 1.14 -10.27
N LEU A 260 -17.74 2.09 -10.81
CA LEU A 260 -16.36 2.38 -10.36
C LEU A 260 -16.29 2.73 -8.86
N HIS A 261 -17.24 3.54 -8.37
CA HIS A 261 -17.35 3.94 -6.96
C HIS A 261 -17.55 2.77 -5.98
N ARG A 262 -17.92 1.57 -6.46
CA ARG A 262 -18.06 0.36 -5.63
C ARG A 262 -16.78 -0.46 -5.52
N GLY A 263 -15.70 -0.04 -6.19
CA GLY A 263 -14.40 -0.67 -6.11
C GLY A 263 -14.32 -2.10 -6.67
N PRO A 264 -13.13 -2.72 -6.57
CA PRO A 264 -12.89 -4.09 -7.05
C PRO A 264 -13.39 -5.17 -6.06
N TYR A 265 -13.56 -4.83 -4.78
CA TYR A 265 -14.02 -5.75 -3.74
C TYR A 265 -15.48 -5.49 -3.38
N PRO A 266 -16.31 -6.52 -3.16
CA PRO A 266 -17.73 -6.37 -2.91
C PRO A 266 -18.02 -6.00 -1.45
N MET A 267 -17.51 -4.85 -0.99
CA MET A 267 -17.72 -4.33 0.37
C MET A 267 -19.19 -4.07 0.69
N GLU A 268 -20.06 -3.88 -0.32
CA GLU A 268 -21.50 -3.76 -0.15
C GLU A 268 -22.18 -5.05 0.32
N ARG A 269 -21.51 -6.20 0.19
CA ARG A 269 -22.02 -7.50 0.67
C ARG A 269 -21.65 -7.80 2.12
N ILE A 270 -20.80 -6.97 2.72
CA ILE A 270 -20.41 -7.12 4.12
C ILE A 270 -21.50 -6.46 4.98
N ARG A 271 -21.95 -7.17 6.03
CA ARG A 271 -22.94 -6.66 6.96
C ARG A 271 -22.45 -5.35 7.58
N ARG A 272 -23.33 -4.37 7.58
CA ARG A 272 -23.12 -3.05 8.19
C ARG A 272 -23.68 -3.03 9.60
N ALA A 273 -23.04 -2.28 10.48
CA ALA A 273 -23.45 -2.06 11.84
C ALA A 273 -23.52 -0.54 12.11
N PRO A 274 -24.47 -0.08 12.95
CA PRO A 274 -24.57 1.34 13.31
C PRO A 274 -23.35 1.81 14.13
N GLU A 275 -22.75 0.90 14.90
CA GLU A 275 -21.55 1.13 15.69
C GLU A 275 -20.50 0.05 15.40
N PRO A 276 -19.20 0.33 15.65
CA PRO A 276 -18.17 -0.70 15.55
C PRO A 276 -18.42 -1.91 16.47
N THR A 277 -17.91 -3.08 16.08
CA THR A 277 -18.06 -4.33 16.85
C THR A 277 -17.26 -4.37 18.17
N THR A 278 -16.51 -3.31 18.47
CA THR A 278 -15.77 -3.08 19.71
C THR A 278 -16.23 -1.79 20.34
N LEU A 279 -16.44 -1.79 21.66
CA LEU A 279 -16.91 -0.63 22.40
C LEU A 279 -15.98 0.59 22.22
N ILE A 280 -16.57 1.76 21.97
CA ILE A 280 -15.91 3.06 21.98
C ILE A 280 -16.75 3.98 22.86
N VAL A 281 -16.12 4.63 23.83
CA VAL A 281 -16.73 5.60 24.75
C VAL A 281 -16.05 6.95 24.52
N PRO A 282 -16.52 7.76 23.55
CA PRO A 282 -15.84 8.97 23.10
C PRO A 282 -15.44 9.93 24.22
N GLU A 283 -16.27 10.05 25.26
CA GLU A 283 -16.09 10.94 26.40
C GLU A 283 -14.90 10.54 27.29
N GLU A 284 -14.50 9.26 27.23
CA GLU A 284 -13.36 8.72 27.97
C GLU A 284 -12.05 8.75 27.15
N ILE A 285 -12.09 9.13 25.87
CA ILE A 285 -10.92 9.13 24.99
C ILE A 285 -10.15 10.44 25.12
N ARG A 286 -8.93 10.36 25.68
CA ARG A 286 -8.02 11.50 25.67
C ARG A 286 -7.19 11.51 24.39
N ARG A 287 -7.15 12.66 23.73
CA ARG A 287 -6.26 12.90 22.58
C ARG A 287 -4.80 12.89 23.03
N VAL A 288 -3.93 12.30 22.22
CA VAL A 288 -2.50 12.13 22.51
C VAL A 288 -1.65 13.06 21.65
N PRO A 289 -0.50 13.55 22.13
CA PRO A 289 0.40 14.37 21.31
C PRO A 289 1.14 13.52 20.28
N LYS A 290 1.56 14.10 19.14
CA LYS A 290 2.42 13.39 18.16
C LYS A 290 3.70 12.83 18.79
N ARG A 291 4.26 13.54 19.79
CA ARG A 291 5.42 13.12 20.62
C ARG A 291 5.24 11.76 21.31
N GLY A 292 3.99 11.33 21.55
CA GLY A 292 3.64 10.03 22.15
C GLY A 292 3.76 8.84 21.19
N ASN A 293 3.88 9.07 19.88
CA ASN A 293 4.12 8.01 18.90
C ASN A 293 5.44 7.29 19.20
N PHE A 294 5.43 5.96 19.30
CA PHE A 294 6.62 5.19 19.68
C PHE A 294 7.80 5.29 18.71
N PHE A 295 7.59 5.66 17.45
CA PHE A 295 8.68 6.00 16.53
C PHE A 295 9.25 7.39 16.75
N THR A 296 8.45 8.34 17.21
CA THR A 296 8.91 9.65 17.68
C THR A 296 9.63 9.50 19.01
N ARG A 297 9.08 8.71 19.94
CA ARG A 297 9.77 8.34 21.19
C ARG A 297 11.16 7.73 20.95
N ALA A 298 11.28 6.81 19.98
CA ALA A 298 12.58 6.28 19.58
C ALA A 298 13.53 7.36 19.07
N LEU A 299 13.05 8.31 18.24
CA LEU A 299 13.85 9.44 17.74
C LEU A 299 14.41 10.33 18.87
N HIS A 300 13.66 10.49 19.96
CA HIS A 300 14.07 11.29 21.12
C HIS A 300 14.86 10.49 22.18
N GLY A 301 15.16 9.20 21.94
CA GLY A 301 15.95 8.38 22.87
C GLY A 301 15.15 7.65 23.96
N ASP A 302 13.82 7.77 23.99
CA ASP A 302 12.97 7.14 25.02
C ASP A 302 13.06 5.61 25.04
N LEU A 303 13.46 4.99 23.91
CA LEU A 303 13.63 3.54 23.74
C LEU A 303 15.11 3.10 23.82
N GLY A 304 15.99 4.00 24.26
CA GLY A 304 17.43 3.78 24.37
C GLY A 304 18.22 4.17 23.12
N GLU A 305 19.52 4.33 23.29
CA GLU A 305 20.45 4.88 22.31
C GLU A 305 20.47 4.10 20.98
N ARG A 306 20.42 2.76 21.03
CA ARG A 306 20.36 1.92 19.83
C ARG A 306 19.11 2.22 18.99
N ALA A 307 17.95 2.38 19.64
CA ALA A 307 16.71 2.71 18.93
C ALA A 307 16.78 4.12 18.33
N GLN A 308 17.36 5.07 19.06
CA GLN A 308 17.57 6.44 18.59
C GLN A 308 18.42 6.49 17.32
N ARG A 309 19.58 5.82 17.34
CA ARG A 309 20.49 5.74 16.20
C ARG A 309 19.86 5.05 14.98
N GLU A 310 19.08 3.99 15.21
CA GLU A 310 18.48 3.22 14.10
C GLU A 310 17.20 3.86 13.53
N ARG A 311 16.50 4.71 14.27
CA ARG A 311 15.20 5.27 13.86
C ARG A 311 15.23 6.00 12.51
N PRO A 312 16.23 6.81 12.14
CA PRO A 312 16.24 7.47 10.83
C PRO A 312 16.31 6.50 9.65
N ARG A 313 16.86 5.29 9.86
CA ARG A 313 17.17 4.33 8.78
C ARG A 313 16.38 3.02 8.82
N PHE A 314 15.71 2.65 9.93
CA PHE A 314 15.20 1.28 10.14
C PHE A 314 14.30 0.73 9.03
N ALA A 315 13.46 1.59 8.43
CA ALA A 315 12.56 1.24 7.35
C ALA A 315 13.13 1.54 5.95
N LEU A 316 14.34 2.10 5.87
CA LEU A 316 15.05 2.49 4.64
C LEU A 316 16.36 1.71 4.46
N LYS A 317 16.52 0.57 5.16
CA LYS A 317 17.76 -0.22 5.13
C LYS A 317 18.01 -0.97 3.83
N HIS A 318 17.11 -0.94 2.86
CA HIS A 318 17.31 -1.60 1.57
C HIS A 318 17.40 -0.55 0.45
N PRO A 319 18.34 -0.66 -0.52
CA PRO A 319 18.54 0.34 -1.57
C PRO A 319 17.27 0.65 -2.38
N TYR A 320 16.46 -0.37 -2.65
CA TYR A 320 15.15 -0.21 -3.29
C TYR A 320 14.17 0.65 -2.46
N THR A 321 14.19 0.52 -1.13
CA THR A 321 13.35 1.36 -0.26
C THR A 321 13.91 2.77 -0.14
N MET A 322 15.24 2.91 -0.08
CA MET A 322 15.91 4.21 -0.08
C MET A 322 15.57 5.04 -1.32
N ALA A 323 15.34 4.39 -2.48
CA ALA A 323 14.91 5.05 -3.72
C ALA A 323 13.50 5.68 -3.64
N MET A 324 12.65 5.24 -2.71
CA MET A 324 11.31 5.79 -2.50
C MET A 324 11.33 7.03 -1.60
N ALA A 325 12.36 7.18 -0.76
CA ALA A 325 12.41 8.22 0.27
C ALA A 325 12.38 9.65 -0.27
N PRO A 326 13.09 10.01 -1.37
CA PRO A 326 13.01 11.36 -1.94
C PRO A 326 11.60 11.73 -2.39
N LEU A 327 10.85 10.79 -2.96
CA LEU A 327 9.47 11.02 -3.39
C LEU A 327 8.53 11.22 -2.20
N ILE A 328 8.60 10.34 -1.20
CA ILE A 328 7.79 10.46 0.02
C ILE A 328 8.04 11.81 0.70
N ARG A 329 9.31 12.19 0.89
CA ARG A 329 9.68 13.47 1.50
C ARG A 329 9.26 14.66 0.64
N GLY A 330 9.46 14.57 -0.68
CA GLY A 330 9.09 15.62 -1.63
C GLY A 330 7.58 15.87 -1.71
N MET A 331 6.74 14.90 -1.34
CA MET A 331 5.29 15.09 -1.26
C MET A 331 4.82 15.78 0.03
N VAL A 332 5.62 15.81 1.11
CA VAL A 332 5.21 16.44 2.38
C VAL A 332 4.88 17.93 2.22
N PRO A 333 5.74 18.76 1.59
CA PRO A 333 5.41 20.18 1.37
C PRO A 333 4.21 20.43 0.46
N ARG A 334 3.67 19.39 -0.20
CA ARG A 334 2.52 19.47 -1.12
C ARG A 334 1.22 18.97 -0.48
N GLN A 335 1.25 18.53 0.77
CA GLN A 335 0.06 18.06 1.47
C GLN A 335 -0.93 19.19 1.72
N ASP A 336 -0.44 20.40 1.97
CA ASP A 336 -1.26 21.59 2.07
C ASP A 336 -1.02 22.53 0.87
N GLY A 337 -1.94 23.47 0.65
CA GLY A 337 -1.86 24.40 -0.46
C GLY A 337 -3.05 25.37 -0.52
N PRO A 338 -3.01 26.36 -1.43
CA PRO A 338 -4.08 27.33 -1.57
C PRO A 338 -5.39 26.66 -2.01
N VAL A 339 -6.50 27.14 -1.48
CA VAL A 339 -7.86 26.76 -1.88
C VAL A 339 -8.38 27.80 -2.87
N ALA A 340 -8.97 27.37 -3.97
CA ALA A 340 -9.55 28.28 -4.95
C ALA A 340 -10.66 29.12 -4.31
N ALA A 341 -10.65 30.43 -4.55
CA ALA A 341 -11.59 31.37 -3.93
C ALA A 341 -13.05 31.10 -4.32
N ARG A 342 -13.29 30.59 -5.53
CA ARG A 342 -14.61 30.20 -6.00
C ARG A 342 -14.78 28.69 -5.92
N ARG A 343 -15.86 28.27 -5.25
CA ARG A 343 -16.28 26.87 -5.23
C ARG A 343 -16.85 26.46 -6.59
N ALA A 344 -16.41 25.32 -7.10
CA ALA A 344 -16.96 24.74 -8.31
C ALA A 344 -18.42 24.30 -8.10
N PRO A 345 -19.27 24.36 -9.15
CA PRO A 345 -20.67 23.94 -9.06
C PRO A 345 -20.80 22.42 -8.92
N GLY A 346 -21.95 21.96 -8.42
CA GLY A 346 -22.29 20.53 -8.38
C GLY A 346 -21.65 19.77 -7.21
N LEU A 347 -21.30 20.48 -6.13
CA LEU A 347 -20.69 19.92 -4.92
C LEU A 347 -21.63 20.00 -3.70
N GLU A 348 -22.92 20.25 -3.92
CA GLU A 348 -23.96 20.40 -2.89
C GLU A 348 -24.51 19.05 -2.42
N ASP A 349 -24.62 18.06 -3.32
CA ASP A 349 -25.11 16.72 -2.99
C ASP A 349 -24.02 15.85 -2.35
N ALA A 350 -24.16 15.66 -1.03
CA ALA A 350 -23.23 14.87 -0.22
C ALA A 350 -23.13 13.39 -0.64
N ARG A 351 -24.20 12.79 -1.15
CA ARG A 351 -24.18 11.40 -1.63
C ARG A 351 -23.44 11.30 -2.95
N ALA A 352 -23.76 12.18 -3.90
CA ALA A 352 -23.07 12.23 -5.18
C ALA A 352 -21.56 12.48 -5.01
N ASN A 353 -21.20 13.40 -4.11
CA ASN A 353 -19.81 13.66 -3.73
C ASN A 353 -19.11 12.42 -3.15
N ALA A 354 -19.79 11.66 -2.29
CA ALA A 354 -19.23 10.45 -1.69
C ALA A 354 -18.97 9.35 -2.74
N ASP A 355 -19.85 9.18 -3.71
CA ASP A 355 -19.63 8.23 -4.80
C ASP A 355 -18.57 8.74 -5.78
N ALA A 356 -18.52 10.03 -6.07
CA ALA A 356 -17.51 10.65 -6.94
C ALA A 356 -16.10 10.54 -6.33
N ILE A 357 -15.93 10.83 -5.04
CA ILE A 357 -14.62 10.76 -4.37
C ILE A 357 -14.12 9.31 -4.24
N LYS A 358 -15.05 8.35 -4.05
CA LYS A 358 -14.74 6.91 -4.11
C LYS A 358 -14.29 6.51 -5.52
N ALA A 359 -15.05 6.90 -6.55
CA ALA A 359 -14.69 6.62 -7.94
C ALA A 359 -13.31 7.18 -8.28
N LEU A 360 -13.00 8.40 -7.83
CA LEU A 360 -11.70 9.02 -8.02
C LEU A 360 -10.57 8.25 -7.32
N GLY A 361 -10.77 7.84 -6.07
CA GLY A 361 -9.79 7.01 -5.35
C GLY A 361 -9.49 5.69 -6.07
N TYR A 362 -10.52 4.99 -6.55
CA TYR A 362 -10.35 3.75 -7.34
C TYR A 362 -9.69 3.99 -8.71
N TYR A 363 -9.99 5.11 -9.37
CA TYR A 363 -9.37 5.50 -10.63
C TYR A 363 -7.86 5.73 -10.51
N LEU A 364 -7.45 6.41 -9.43
CA LEU A 364 -6.03 6.66 -9.15
C LEU A 364 -5.32 5.39 -8.67
N GLY A 365 -6.03 4.47 -8.02
CA GLY A 365 -5.56 3.11 -7.76
C GLY A 365 -5.62 2.65 -6.30
N ALA A 366 -6.53 3.20 -5.49
CA ALA A 366 -6.82 2.66 -4.18
C ALA A 366 -7.49 1.28 -4.29
N ASP A 367 -7.19 0.36 -3.37
CA ASP A 367 -7.84 -0.96 -3.34
C ASP A 367 -9.24 -0.89 -2.74
N MET A 368 -9.43 -0.02 -1.74
CA MET A 368 -10.70 0.26 -1.07
C MET A 368 -10.74 1.72 -0.64
N VAL A 369 -11.93 2.31 -0.70
CA VAL A 369 -12.21 3.68 -0.27
C VAL A 369 -13.46 3.68 0.60
N GLY A 370 -13.37 4.31 1.77
CA GLY A 370 -14.47 4.53 2.68
C GLY A 370 -14.47 5.96 3.19
N VAL A 371 -15.61 6.43 3.68
CA VAL A 371 -15.80 7.79 4.18
C VAL A 371 -16.33 7.73 5.60
N CYS A 372 -15.81 8.58 6.49
CA CYS A 372 -16.37 8.76 7.83
C CYS A 372 -16.18 10.21 8.28
N GLU A 373 -16.79 10.56 9.40
CA GLU A 373 -16.46 11.81 10.08
C GLU A 373 -15.02 11.74 10.63
N ALA A 374 -14.28 12.84 10.50
CA ALA A 374 -12.99 13.01 11.13
C ALA A 374 -13.20 13.37 12.62
N VAL A 375 -13.70 12.40 13.38
CA VAL A 375 -14.08 12.53 14.80
C VAL A 375 -12.97 13.17 15.65
N PRO A 376 -13.29 14.02 16.65
CA PRO A 376 -12.29 14.78 17.41
C PRO A 376 -11.18 13.94 18.05
N TYR A 377 -11.50 12.75 18.56
CA TYR A 377 -10.53 11.86 19.19
C TYR A 377 -9.58 11.16 18.19
N ALA A 378 -9.84 11.24 16.89
CA ALA A 378 -8.90 10.80 15.87
C ALA A 378 -7.77 11.83 15.64
N TRP A 379 -7.90 13.08 16.10
CA TRP A 379 -6.86 14.10 15.94
C TRP A 379 -5.85 14.04 17.08
N TYR A 380 -4.55 14.12 16.77
CA TYR A 380 -3.53 14.31 17.81
C TYR A 380 -3.84 15.59 18.59
N SER A 381 -3.45 15.68 19.86
CA SER A 381 -3.65 16.89 20.67
C SER A 381 -2.67 18.01 20.31
N HIS A 382 -1.45 17.66 19.89
CA HIS A 382 -0.37 18.60 19.59
C HIS A 382 0.48 18.12 18.41
N HIS A 383 1.03 19.08 17.67
CA HIS A 383 2.02 18.87 16.62
C HIS A 383 3.38 18.39 17.18
N ASP A 384 4.32 18.02 16.31
CA ASP A 384 5.68 17.64 16.73
C ASP A 384 6.44 18.82 17.36
N ASP A 385 6.14 20.05 16.94
CA ASP A 385 6.65 21.29 17.55
C ASP A 385 5.88 21.71 18.82
N SER A 386 5.01 20.84 19.34
CA SER A 386 4.21 21.04 20.55
C SER A 386 3.14 22.12 20.48
N ARG A 387 2.87 22.73 19.31
CA ARG A 387 1.69 23.60 19.17
C ARG A 387 0.40 22.79 19.33
N PRO A 388 -0.62 23.30 20.05
CA PRO A 388 -1.93 22.67 20.09
C PRO A 388 -2.49 22.48 18.69
N LEU A 389 -3.04 21.30 18.44
CA LEU A 389 -3.71 20.97 17.18
C LEU A 389 -5.21 20.99 17.44
N ALA A 390 -5.99 21.70 16.63
CA ALA A 390 -7.45 21.62 16.64
C ALA A 390 -7.93 20.78 15.44
N PRO A 391 -9.00 19.98 15.57
CA PRO A 391 -9.68 19.43 14.40
C PRO A 391 -10.10 20.54 13.44
N TYR A 392 -9.70 20.45 12.17
CA TYR A 392 -9.91 21.52 11.18
C TYR A 392 -10.67 21.09 9.94
N HIS A 393 -11.06 19.82 9.83
CA HIS A 393 -11.89 19.30 8.76
C HIS A 393 -12.95 18.36 9.31
N ARG A 394 -14.14 18.36 8.70
CA ARG A 394 -15.25 17.50 9.12
C ARG A 394 -15.13 16.05 8.65
N TRP A 395 -14.63 15.82 7.44
CA TRP A 395 -14.68 14.50 6.81
C TRP A 395 -13.31 13.87 6.65
N ALA A 396 -13.28 12.54 6.72
CA ALA A 396 -12.14 11.71 6.40
C ALA A 396 -12.50 10.73 5.28
N VAL A 397 -11.81 10.84 4.14
CA VAL A 397 -11.80 9.84 3.07
C VAL A 397 -10.61 8.92 3.33
N VAL A 398 -10.89 7.66 3.62
CA VAL A 398 -9.90 6.65 4.01
C VAL A 398 -9.67 5.71 2.85
N MET A 399 -8.41 5.54 2.46
CA MET A 399 -8.02 4.67 1.36
C MET A 399 -7.08 3.58 1.85
N LEU A 400 -7.33 2.34 1.45
CA LEU A 400 -6.43 1.21 1.70
C LEU A 400 -5.60 0.91 0.46
N ILE A 401 -4.30 0.71 0.67
CA ILE A 401 -3.35 0.26 -0.34
C ILE A 401 -2.78 -1.10 0.09
N ASP A 402 -3.01 -2.14 -0.70
CA ASP A 402 -2.50 -3.49 -0.48
C ASP A 402 -0.96 -3.48 -0.52
N GLN A 403 -0.31 -4.11 0.45
CA GLN A 403 1.15 -4.26 0.51
C GLN A 403 1.72 -5.33 -0.44
N GLY A 404 0.85 -6.08 -1.12
CA GLY A 404 1.20 -7.11 -2.10
C GLY A 404 1.33 -8.50 -1.47
N TYR A 405 0.40 -9.39 -1.81
CA TYR A 405 0.39 -10.78 -1.32
C TYR A 405 1.62 -11.55 -1.78
N GLU A 406 1.95 -11.44 -3.06
CA GLU A 406 2.99 -12.19 -3.74
C GLU A 406 4.34 -12.00 -3.05
N THR A 407 4.78 -10.76 -2.85
CA THR A 407 6.04 -10.45 -2.15
C THR A 407 6.00 -10.92 -0.69
N MET A 408 4.86 -10.76 0.00
CA MET A 408 4.72 -11.19 1.39
C MET A 408 4.81 -12.72 1.54
N GLU A 409 4.36 -13.49 0.54
CA GLU A 409 4.49 -14.95 0.51
C GLU A 409 5.96 -15.39 0.48
N GLY A 410 6.81 -14.69 -0.26
CA GLY A 410 8.25 -14.98 -0.28
C GLY A 410 8.98 -14.61 1.01
N ALA A 411 8.46 -13.60 1.72
CA ALA A 411 9.17 -12.97 2.84
C ALA A 411 9.03 -13.77 4.16
N SER A 412 9.97 -13.61 5.08
CA SER A 412 9.81 -13.95 6.51
C SER A 412 8.78 -13.05 7.21
N GLY A 413 8.57 -11.86 6.64
CA GLY A 413 7.77 -10.77 7.21
C GLY A 413 8.60 -9.78 8.03
N ASP A 414 9.87 -10.06 8.26
CA ASP A 414 10.83 -9.22 9.02
C ASP A 414 12.26 -9.31 8.46
N ASP A 415 12.37 -9.61 7.17
CA ASP A 415 13.61 -9.62 6.40
C ASP A 415 13.83 -8.26 5.69
N TRP A 416 14.71 -8.25 4.68
CA TRP A 416 15.14 -7.03 3.97
C TRP A 416 14.05 -6.37 3.12
N ILE A 417 12.96 -7.07 2.76
CA ILE A 417 11.89 -6.47 1.93
C ILE A 417 10.76 -5.86 2.74
N SER A 418 10.65 -6.14 4.04
CA SER A 418 9.52 -5.69 4.88
C SER A 418 9.38 -4.15 4.90
N GLY A 419 10.49 -3.43 4.96
CA GLY A 419 10.55 -1.96 4.85
C GLY A 419 10.00 -1.48 3.50
N ALA A 420 10.43 -2.09 2.40
CA ALA A 420 9.95 -1.79 1.05
C ALA A 420 8.44 -2.01 0.92
N GLN A 421 7.90 -3.05 1.56
CA GLN A 421 6.46 -3.31 1.49
C GLN A 421 5.61 -2.21 2.12
N SER A 422 6.08 -1.71 3.27
CA SER A 422 5.45 -0.56 3.91
C SER A 422 5.61 0.71 3.08
N MET A 423 6.83 1.02 2.63
CA MET A 423 7.13 2.28 1.96
C MET A 423 6.52 2.39 0.56
N ARG A 424 6.39 1.28 -0.19
CA ARG A 424 5.62 1.27 -1.45
C ARG A 424 4.18 1.72 -1.21
N ALA A 425 3.50 1.10 -0.24
CA ALA A 425 2.10 1.39 0.02
C ALA A 425 1.92 2.82 0.54
N TYR A 426 2.87 3.34 1.33
CA TYR A 426 2.88 4.72 1.77
C TYR A 426 3.14 5.74 0.65
N LEU A 427 4.15 5.49 -0.20
CA LEU A 427 4.43 6.28 -1.40
C LEU A 427 3.18 6.40 -2.26
N ARG A 428 2.55 5.25 -2.57
CA ARG A 428 1.33 5.23 -3.37
C ARG A 428 0.20 6.00 -2.70
N GLY A 429 -0.07 5.72 -1.42
CA GLY A 429 -1.14 6.38 -0.69
C GLY A 429 -0.96 7.91 -0.67
N ALA A 430 0.26 8.38 -0.41
CA ALA A 430 0.58 9.80 -0.40
C ALA A 430 0.35 10.47 -1.77
N LEU A 431 0.72 9.82 -2.88
CA LEU A 431 0.41 10.33 -4.22
C LEU A 431 -1.11 10.44 -4.44
N LEU A 432 -1.87 9.38 -4.14
CA LEU A 432 -3.31 9.33 -4.37
C LEU A 432 -4.04 10.42 -3.57
N ALA A 433 -3.83 10.45 -2.25
CA ALA A 433 -4.44 11.45 -1.38
C ALA A 433 -3.97 12.86 -1.75
N GLY A 434 -2.72 13.00 -2.14
CA GLY A 434 -2.13 14.26 -2.59
C GLY A 434 -2.77 14.84 -3.85
N VAL A 435 -2.95 14.02 -4.88
CA VAL A 435 -3.65 14.42 -6.13
C VAL A 435 -5.13 14.73 -5.83
N MET A 436 -5.78 13.93 -5.00
CA MET A 436 -7.18 14.18 -4.60
C MET A 436 -7.33 15.47 -3.80
N ALA A 437 -6.42 15.76 -2.86
CA ALA A 437 -6.43 17.00 -2.10
C ALA A 437 -6.24 18.22 -2.99
N GLU A 438 -5.24 18.19 -3.87
CA GLU A 438 -5.00 19.26 -4.84
C GLU A 438 -6.22 19.47 -5.75
N HIS A 439 -6.85 18.38 -6.19
CA HIS A 439 -8.08 18.44 -6.96
C HIS A 439 -9.21 19.14 -6.19
N LEU A 440 -9.49 18.75 -4.95
CA LEU A 440 -10.53 19.37 -4.12
C LEU A 440 -10.25 20.86 -3.84
N ARG A 441 -8.99 21.21 -3.55
CA ARG A 441 -8.60 22.61 -3.34
C ARG A 441 -8.81 23.47 -4.59
N ARG A 442 -8.52 22.94 -5.78
CA ARG A 442 -8.82 23.61 -7.06
C ARG A 442 -10.31 23.77 -7.32
N LEU A 443 -11.14 22.88 -6.75
CA LEU A 443 -12.61 23.01 -6.76
C LEU A 443 -13.13 23.94 -5.65
N GLY A 444 -12.25 24.60 -4.90
CA GLY A 444 -12.59 25.53 -3.82
C GLY A 444 -13.00 24.84 -2.52
N VAL A 445 -12.53 23.61 -2.28
CA VAL A 445 -12.82 22.83 -1.07
C VAL A 445 -11.51 22.54 -0.32
N PRO A 446 -11.39 22.93 0.97
CA PRO A 446 -10.18 22.67 1.74
C PRO A 446 -10.00 21.16 1.93
N ALA A 447 -8.76 20.70 1.73
CA ALA A 447 -8.42 19.29 1.80
C ALA A 447 -6.93 19.10 2.07
N ARG A 448 -6.60 18.13 2.91
CA ARG A 448 -5.23 17.78 3.32
C ARG A 448 -5.03 16.27 3.41
N PRO A 449 -4.05 15.69 2.68
CA PRO A 449 -3.59 14.32 2.87
C PRO A 449 -2.97 14.12 4.25
N GLN A 450 -3.06 12.90 4.75
CA GLN A 450 -2.60 12.45 6.06
C GLN A 450 -1.76 11.18 5.82
N THR A 451 -0.44 11.33 5.84
CA THR A 451 0.52 10.33 5.33
C THR A 451 1.35 9.68 6.45
N ASN A 452 2.27 8.77 6.11
CA ASN A 452 3.21 8.24 7.09
C ASN A 452 4.29 9.23 7.52
N ALA A 453 4.64 10.17 6.64
CA ALA A 453 5.72 11.12 6.87
C ALA A 453 5.24 12.33 7.67
N ASP A 454 4.00 12.74 7.44
CA ASP A 454 3.31 13.75 8.24
C ASP A 454 1.79 13.48 8.23
N SER A 455 1.20 13.48 9.42
CA SER A 455 -0.23 13.33 9.63
C SER A 455 -0.68 13.84 10.99
N ASP A 456 -1.75 14.63 10.98
CA ASP A 456 -2.39 15.23 12.15
C ASP A 456 -3.50 14.33 12.76
N VAL A 457 -3.70 13.13 12.19
CA VAL A 457 -4.72 12.17 12.65
C VAL A 457 -4.15 10.77 12.91
N LEU A 458 -4.76 10.07 13.87
CA LEU A 458 -4.66 8.64 14.08
C LEU A 458 -5.55 7.93 13.06
N GLN A 459 -4.95 7.11 12.19
CA GLN A 459 -5.70 6.51 11.08
C GLN A 459 -6.55 5.29 11.48
N ILE A 460 -6.18 4.58 12.54
CA ILE A 460 -6.89 3.37 13.02
C ILE A 460 -8.38 3.62 13.27
N PRO A 461 -8.80 4.61 14.09
CA PRO A 461 -10.21 4.88 14.31
C PRO A 461 -10.94 5.24 13.02
N LEU A 462 -10.30 5.98 12.11
CA LEU A 462 -10.92 6.36 10.83
C LEU A 462 -11.12 5.16 9.90
N VAL A 463 -10.17 4.21 9.84
CA VAL A 463 -10.35 2.96 9.07
C VAL A 463 -11.52 2.14 9.61
N LEU A 464 -11.69 2.08 10.93
CA LEU A 464 -12.78 1.38 11.58
C LEU A 464 -14.14 2.05 11.28
N LEU A 465 -14.21 3.37 11.48
CA LEU A 465 -15.44 4.15 11.29
C LEU A 465 -15.86 4.25 9.82
N ALA A 466 -14.91 4.26 8.88
CA ALA A 466 -15.19 4.21 7.44
C ALA A 466 -15.69 2.84 6.95
N GLY A 467 -15.91 1.87 7.85
CA GLY A 467 -16.44 0.55 7.50
C GLY A 467 -15.49 -0.27 6.61
N LEU A 468 -14.18 -0.10 6.79
CA LEU A 468 -13.16 -0.79 6.00
C LEU A 468 -12.59 -2.04 6.69
N GLY A 469 -13.03 -2.33 7.92
CA GLY A 469 -12.69 -3.55 8.62
C GLY A 469 -13.11 -3.53 10.09
N GLU A 470 -12.63 -4.51 10.85
CA GLU A 470 -12.86 -4.65 12.29
C GLU A 470 -11.54 -4.65 13.07
N MET A 471 -11.58 -4.27 14.36
CA MET A 471 -10.42 -4.39 15.25
C MET A 471 -9.99 -5.85 15.41
N SER A 472 -8.69 -6.12 15.29
CA SER A 472 -8.14 -7.47 15.28
C SER A 472 -7.26 -7.77 16.49
N ARG A 473 -6.96 -9.05 16.73
CA ARG A 473 -6.01 -9.48 17.78
C ARG A 473 -4.61 -8.86 17.62
N ILE A 474 -4.20 -8.53 16.39
CA ILE A 474 -2.92 -7.85 16.14
C ILE A 474 -2.81 -6.55 16.95
N GLY A 475 -3.96 -5.93 17.24
CA GLY A 475 -4.09 -4.85 18.20
C GLY A 475 -4.28 -3.51 17.51
N GLU A 476 -3.19 -2.76 17.33
CA GLU A 476 -3.20 -1.47 16.62
C GLU A 476 -3.29 -1.64 15.09
N LEU A 477 -4.27 -2.44 14.65
CA LEU A 477 -4.54 -2.78 13.26
C LEU A 477 -6.01 -3.19 13.09
N VAL A 478 -6.70 -2.48 12.18
CA VAL A 478 -8.00 -2.88 11.63
C VAL A 478 -7.76 -3.91 10.53
N LEU A 479 -8.49 -5.03 10.56
CA LEU A 479 -8.39 -6.09 9.58
C LEU A 479 -9.58 -6.03 8.62
N ASN A 480 -9.28 -6.09 7.32
CA ASN A 480 -10.27 -6.04 6.25
C ASN A 480 -10.74 -7.47 5.85
N PRO A 481 -12.03 -7.68 5.51
CA PRO A 481 -12.56 -9.01 5.19
C PRO A 481 -12.00 -9.66 3.90
N PHE A 482 -11.35 -8.91 3.00
CA PHE A 482 -10.87 -9.44 1.72
C PHE A 482 -9.35 -9.52 1.60
N VAL A 483 -8.63 -8.51 2.09
CA VAL A 483 -7.15 -8.47 2.05
C VAL A 483 -6.53 -8.76 3.42
N GLY A 484 -7.37 -9.02 4.43
CA GLY A 484 -6.92 -9.24 5.80
C GLY A 484 -6.20 -8.00 6.35
N PRO A 485 -5.09 -8.18 7.07
CA PRO A 485 -4.31 -7.08 7.63
C PRO A 485 -3.29 -6.48 6.63
N ARG A 486 -3.26 -6.94 5.37
CA ARG A 486 -2.17 -6.69 4.39
C ARG A 486 -2.27 -5.33 3.69
N PHE A 487 -2.52 -4.25 4.42
CA PHE A 487 -2.63 -2.93 3.79
C PHE A 487 -1.89 -1.86 4.59
N LYS A 488 -1.71 -0.70 3.95
CA LYS A 488 -1.50 0.58 4.61
C LYS A 488 -2.68 1.48 4.31
N SER A 489 -3.10 2.25 5.29
CA SER A 489 -4.06 3.32 5.10
C SER A 489 -3.35 4.61 4.71
N VAL A 490 -4.07 5.44 3.96
CA VAL A 490 -3.83 6.88 3.84
C VAL A 490 -5.17 7.57 4.04
N VAL A 491 -5.17 8.75 4.64
CA VAL A 491 -6.39 9.52 4.88
C VAL A 491 -6.32 10.84 4.12
N LEU A 492 -7.45 11.32 3.62
CA LEU A 492 -7.65 12.66 3.12
C LEU A 492 -8.71 13.32 4.00
N THR A 493 -8.32 14.35 4.76
CA THR A 493 -9.27 15.17 5.53
C THR A 493 -9.77 16.32 4.66
N THR A 494 -11.07 16.64 4.70
CA THR A 494 -11.69 17.68 3.87
C THR A 494 -13.02 18.18 4.44
N ASP A 495 -13.48 19.34 3.96
CA ASP A 495 -14.85 19.85 4.20
C ASP A 495 -15.81 19.65 3.02
N LEU A 496 -15.44 18.83 2.04
CA LEU A 496 -16.39 18.38 1.02
C LEU A 496 -17.62 17.76 1.72
N PRO A 497 -18.86 18.21 1.47
CA PRO A 497 -20.05 17.57 2.01
C PRO A 497 -20.09 16.12 1.52
N LEU A 498 -20.16 15.17 2.45
CA LEU A 498 -20.08 13.74 2.17
C LEU A 498 -21.09 12.98 3.03
N VAL A 499 -21.32 11.71 2.70
CA VAL A 499 -22.07 10.78 3.55
C VAL A 499 -21.14 9.68 4.04
N ALA A 500 -21.10 9.48 5.35
CA ALA A 500 -20.31 8.43 5.98
C ALA A 500 -20.78 7.02 5.56
N ASP A 501 -19.81 6.11 5.46
CA ASP A 501 -20.04 4.69 5.43
C ASP A 501 -20.25 4.18 6.86
N PRO A 502 -21.20 3.26 7.09
CA PRO A 502 -21.32 2.62 8.40
C PRO A 502 -20.19 1.61 8.64
N PRO A 503 -19.79 1.40 9.91
CA PRO A 503 -18.94 0.29 10.34
C PRO A 503 -19.41 -1.08 9.82
N VAL A 504 -18.50 -2.05 9.82
CA VAL A 504 -18.77 -3.42 9.35
C VAL A 504 -18.71 -4.43 10.48
N ASP A 505 -19.49 -5.51 10.33
CA ASP A 505 -19.43 -6.71 11.16
C ASP A 505 -19.35 -7.93 10.25
N PHE A 506 -18.19 -8.58 10.21
CA PHE A 506 -17.97 -9.81 9.48
C PHE A 506 -17.57 -10.96 10.42
N GLY A 507 -17.87 -10.81 11.72
CA GLY A 507 -17.61 -11.83 12.73
C GLY A 507 -16.15 -11.97 13.14
N LEU A 508 -15.31 -10.94 12.91
CA LEU A 508 -13.90 -11.01 13.23
C LEU A 508 -13.65 -11.18 14.73
N GLN A 509 -14.47 -10.55 15.58
CA GLN A 509 -14.31 -10.60 17.03
C GLN A 509 -14.31 -12.03 17.57
N ASP A 510 -15.18 -12.89 17.02
CA ASP A 510 -15.27 -14.30 17.38
C ASP A 510 -14.13 -15.12 16.75
N PHE A 511 -13.79 -14.85 15.49
CA PHE A 511 -12.65 -15.49 14.83
C PHE A 511 -11.33 -15.23 15.58
N CYS A 512 -11.03 -13.97 15.89
CA CYS A 512 -9.84 -13.57 16.63
C CYS A 512 -9.84 -14.07 18.08
N ARG A 513 -11.00 -14.26 18.72
CA ARG A 513 -11.10 -14.90 20.04
C ARG A 513 -10.54 -16.33 20.00
N GLY A 514 -10.87 -17.09 18.95
CA GLY A 514 -10.39 -18.47 18.76
C GLY A 514 -8.98 -18.60 18.18
N CYS A 515 -8.52 -17.62 17.40
CA CYS A 515 -7.24 -17.68 16.69
C CYS A 515 -6.12 -16.92 17.43
N ARG A 516 -4.93 -17.53 17.54
CA ARG A 516 -3.73 -16.94 18.18
C ARG A 516 -2.50 -16.89 17.27
N LYS A 517 -2.66 -17.15 15.97
CA LYS A 517 -1.55 -17.28 15.01
C LYS A 517 -0.65 -16.05 14.97
N CYS A 518 -1.20 -14.84 14.83
CA CYS A 518 -0.39 -13.62 14.82
C CYS A 518 0.42 -13.41 16.12
N ALA A 519 -0.13 -13.82 17.27
CA ALA A 519 0.53 -13.72 18.56
C ALA A 519 1.68 -14.74 18.69
N ARG A 520 1.41 -15.97 18.29
CA ARG A 520 2.40 -17.07 18.24
C ARG A 520 3.59 -16.76 17.33
N GLU A 521 3.32 -16.16 16.18
CA GLU A 521 4.32 -15.87 15.16
C GLU A 521 5.04 -14.52 15.38
N CYS A 522 4.69 -13.76 16.41
CA CYS A 522 5.31 -12.47 16.73
C CYS A 522 6.75 -12.69 17.24
N PRO A 523 7.80 -12.15 16.56
CA PRO A 523 9.19 -12.39 16.97
C PRO A 523 9.54 -11.86 18.36
N CYS A 524 8.88 -10.79 18.80
CA CYS A 524 9.12 -10.14 20.08
C CYS A 524 7.99 -10.35 21.10
N LEU A 525 7.02 -11.24 20.82
CA LEU A 525 5.89 -11.51 21.72
C LEU A 525 5.19 -10.24 22.21
N ALA A 526 4.92 -9.31 21.30
CA ALA A 526 4.24 -8.06 21.59
C ALA A 526 2.71 -8.17 21.53
N ILE A 527 2.17 -9.19 20.86
CA ILE A 527 0.72 -9.34 20.61
C ILE A 527 0.10 -10.23 21.72
N PRO A 528 -1.05 -9.85 22.30
CA PRO A 528 -1.67 -10.60 23.39
C PRO A 528 -2.28 -11.93 22.95
N PHE A 529 -2.11 -12.95 23.78
CA PHE A 529 -2.79 -14.25 23.69
C PHE A 529 -4.14 -14.26 24.41
N GLY A 530 -4.32 -13.34 25.38
CA GLY A 530 -5.51 -13.18 26.21
C GLY A 530 -6.65 -12.41 25.55
N ASP A 531 -7.60 -11.95 26.37
CA ASP A 531 -8.80 -11.26 25.96
C ASP A 531 -8.58 -9.77 25.68
N LYS A 532 -9.64 -9.11 25.20
CA LYS A 532 -9.67 -7.66 24.99
C LYS A 532 -9.74 -6.92 26.33
N VAL A 533 -9.24 -5.70 26.32
CA VAL A 533 -9.22 -4.77 27.45
C VAL A 533 -9.81 -3.43 27.03
N MET A 534 -10.27 -2.63 27.98
CA MET A 534 -10.49 -1.20 27.76
C MET A 534 -9.17 -0.46 27.85
N PHE A 535 -8.89 0.39 26.86
CA PHE A 535 -7.70 1.23 26.82
C PHE A 535 -8.09 2.60 26.28
N ASN A 536 -7.88 3.66 27.07
CA ASN A 536 -8.19 5.04 26.69
C ASN A 536 -9.60 5.21 26.09
N GLY A 537 -10.62 4.66 26.76
CA GLY A 537 -12.03 4.76 26.34
C GLY A 537 -12.48 3.79 25.24
N TYR A 538 -11.63 2.86 24.75
CA TYR A 538 -12.03 1.90 23.71
C TYR A 538 -11.58 0.46 23.98
N GLU A 539 -12.34 -0.50 23.45
CA GLU A 539 -12.09 -1.93 23.54
C GLU A 539 -11.06 -2.39 22.49
N THR A 540 -10.01 -3.10 22.91
CA THR A 540 -8.97 -3.60 22.00
C THR A 540 -8.19 -4.80 22.55
N TRP A 541 -7.54 -5.56 21.68
CA TRP A 541 -6.41 -6.42 22.06
C TRP A 541 -5.13 -5.59 22.09
N LYS A 542 -4.79 -4.99 23.24
CA LYS A 542 -3.67 -4.03 23.30
C LYS A 542 -2.31 -4.74 23.21
N PRO A 543 -1.47 -4.43 22.20
CA PRO A 543 -0.12 -4.98 22.11
C PRO A 543 0.87 -4.16 22.97
N ASP A 544 2.00 -4.78 23.32
CA ASP A 544 3.15 -4.10 23.90
C ASP A 544 3.89 -3.32 22.80
N VAL A 545 3.47 -2.07 22.60
CA VAL A 545 3.99 -1.20 21.53
C VAL A 545 5.46 -0.85 21.72
N ALA A 546 5.99 -0.87 22.95
CA ALA A 546 7.40 -0.68 23.23
C ALA A 546 8.23 -1.84 22.66
N LYS A 547 7.80 -3.10 22.89
CA LYS A 547 8.44 -4.29 22.29
C LYS A 547 8.35 -4.25 20.76
N CYS A 548 7.18 -3.96 20.21
CA CYS A 548 6.98 -3.94 18.75
C CYS A 548 7.82 -2.86 18.08
N ALA A 549 7.78 -1.61 18.58
CA ALA A 549 8.57 -0.51 18.05
C ALA A 549 10.07 -0.78 18.22
N GLY A 550 10.51 -1.24 19.40
CA GLY A 550 11.89 -1.61 19.66
C GLY A 550 12.40 -2.66 18.67
N TYR A 551 11.64 -3.75 18.46
CA TYR A 551 12.00 -4.78 17.49
C TYR A 551 12.07 -4.24 16.06
N ARG A 552 11.05 -3.49 15.62
CA ARG A 552 11.00 -2.93 14.26
C ARG A 552 12.16 -1.97 14.01
N VAL A 553 12.41 -1.05 14.95
CA VAL A 553 13.47 -0.04 14.80
C VAL A 553 14.86 -0.69 14.81
N THR A 554 15.09 -1.67 15.69
CA THR A 554 16.43 -2.20 15.93
C THR A 554 16.75 -3.52 15.24
N ASN A 555 15.83 -4.05 14.41
CA ASN A 555 15.99 -5.30 13.68
C ASN A 555 17.31 -5.29 12.87
N PRO A 556 18.29 -6.14 13.21
CA PRO A 556 19.56 -6.19 12.50
C PRO A 556 19.53 -7.13 11.28
N LYS A 557 18.53 -8.02 11.20
CA LYS A 557 18.44 -9.08 10.18
C LYS A 557 17.38 -8.81 9.10
N GLY A 558 17.04 -7.54 8.93
CA GLY A 558 16.00 -7.07 8.03
C GLY A 558 15.69 -5.60 8.22
N SER A 559 14.66 -5.13 7.52
CA SER A 559 14.21 -3.74 7.58
C SER A 559 12.79 -3.67 8.14
N ALA A 560 12.65 -3.22 9.40
CA ALA A 560 11.39 -3.23 10.15
C ALA A 560 10.81 -4.65 10.39
N CYS A 561 9.48 -4.77 10.45
CA CYS A 561 8.74 -6.03 10.60
C CYS A 561 7.25 -5.80 10.29
N GLY A 562 6.62 -6.81 9.68
CA GLY A 562 5.21 -6.94 9.35
C GLY A 562 4.72 -8.39 9.40
N ARG A 563 5.42 -9.29 10.12
CA ARG A 563 5.15 -10.74 10.16
C ARG A 563 3.74 -11.12 10.64
N CYS A 564 3.15 -10.30 11.52
CA CYS A 564 1.76 -10.50 11.96
C CYS A 564 0.76 -10.40 10.80
N MET A 565 1.05 -9.58 9.77
CA MET A 565 0.20 -9.48 8.58
C MET A 565 0.32 -10.73 7.72
N LYS A 566 1.57 -11.18 7.48
CA LYS A 566 1.89 -12.36 6.67
C LYS A 566 1.17 -13.61 7.16
N THR A 567 1.22 -13.84 8.46
CA THR A 567 0.78 -15.10 9.09
C THR A 567 -0.71 -15.14 9.40
N CYS A 568 -1.43 -14.04 9.22
CA CYS A 568 -2.87 -13.99 9.49
C CYS A 568 -3.65 -14.89 8.50
N PRO A 569 -4.60 -15.73 8.96
CA PRO A 569 -5.43 -16.55 8.06
C PRO A 569 -6.26 -15.75 7.04
N TRP A 570 -6.47 -14.45 7.28
CA TRP A 570 -7.21 -13.56 6.38
C TRP A 570 -6.32 -12.96 5.28
N ASN A 571 -5.00 -13.16 5.34
CA ASN A 571 -4.05 -12.74 4.32
C ASN A 571 -4.18 -13.65 3.07
N ALA A 572 -5.16 -13.39 2.21
CA ALA A 572 -5.47 -14.30 1.10
C ALA A 572 -4.97 -13.80 -0.27
N GLU A 573 -4.72 -14.76 -1.18
CA GLU A 573 -4.32 -14.52 -2.59
C GLU A 573 -5.45 -13.92 -3.48
N GLY A 574 -6.71 -14.01 -3.04
CA GLY A 574 -7.87 -13.61 -3.84
C GLY A 574 -8.37 -14.67 -4.85
N LEU A 575 -8.10 -15.95 -4.58
CA LEU A 575 -8.65 -17.09 -5.34
C LEU A 575 -10.11 -17.37 -5.01
N LEU A 576 -10.81 -18.09 -5.90
CA LEU A 576 -12.18 -18.54 -5.65
C LEU A 576 -12.29 -19.38 -4.37
N VAL A 577 -11.35 -20.32 -4.17
CA VAL A 577 -11.29 -21.14 -2.94
C VAL A 577 -11.08 -20.30 -1.68
N HIS A 578 -10.23 -19.26 -1.75
CA HIS A 578 -10.05 -18.34 -0.63
C HIS A 578 -11.31 -17.53 -0.35
N ARG A 579 -12.10 -17.18 -1.36
CA ARG A 579 -13.40 -16.55 -1.11
C ARG A 579 -14.39 -17.47 -0.44
N ALA A 580 -14.43 -18.75 -0.82
CA ALA A 580 -15.25 -19.72 -0.11
C ALA A 580 -14.81 -19.83 1.36
N TRP A 581 -13.50 -19.92 1.61
CA TRP A 581 -12.93 -19.91 2.97
C TRP A 581 -13.34 -18.68 3.77
N LEU A 582 -13.12 -17.48 3.23
CA LEU A 582 -13.49 -16.22 3.88
C LEU A 582 -15.01 -16.14 4.10
N TRP A 583 -15.81 -16.62 3.15
CA TRP A 583 -17.26 -16.66 3.29
C TRP A 583 -17.68 -17.55 4.46
N VAL A 584 -17.12 -18.75 4.60
CA VAL A 584 -17.38 -19.64 5.75
C VAL A 584 -16.92 -18.98 7.05
N ALA A 585 -15.74 -18.36 7.07
CA ALA A 585 -15.23 -17.64 8.25
C ALA A 585 -16.17 -16.52 8.71
N MET A 586 -16.78 -15.80 7.75
CA MET A 586 -17.74 -14.73 8.04
C MET A 586 -19.10 -15.25 8.50
N HIS A 587 -19.65 -16.28 7.83
CA HIS A 587 -21.06 -16.67 7.97
C HIS A 587 -21.31 -17.92 8.82
N VAL A 588 -20.29 -18.70 9.17
CA VAL A 588 -20.44 -19.97 9.90
C VAL A 588 -19.63 -19.91 11.22
N PRO A 589 -20.16 -19.28 12.29
CA PRO A 589 -19.47 -19.14 13.57
C PRO A 589 -18.86 -20.44 14.13
N PRO A 590 -19.56 -21.59 14.13
CA PRO A 590 -18.99 -22.84 14.65
C PRO A 590 -17.72 -23.30 13.93
N ALA A 591 -17.54 -22.91 12.65
CA ALA A 591 -16.39 -23.32 11.85
C ALA A 591 -15.12 -22.51 12.14
N ARG A 592 -15.21 -21.32 12.76
CA ARG A 592 -14.09 -20.36 12.86
C ARG A 592 -12.86 -20.92 13.58
N ARG A 593 -13.06 -21.68 14.67
CA ARG A 593 -11.96 -22.35 15.39
C ARG A 593 -11.30 -23.44 14.56
N LEU A 594 -12.10 -24.22 13.84
CA LEU A 594 -11.60 -25.26 12.94
C LEU A 594 -10.81 -24.63 11.79
N LEU A 595 -11.32 -23.57 11.16
CA LEU A 595 -10.62 -22.85 10.10
C LEU A 595 -9.26 -22.31 10.57
N ALA A 596 -9.18 -21.74 11.78
CA ALA A 596 -7.90 -21.29 12.33
C ALA A 596 -6.88 -22.44 12.49
N ARG A 597 -7.32 -23.65 12.84
CA ARG A 597 -6.45 -24.84 12.92
C ARG A 597 -6.09 -25.39 11.54
N LEU A 598 -7.05 -25.44 10.62
CA LEU A 598 -6.84 -25.88 9.24
C LEU A 598 -5.82 -25.00 8.51
N ASP A 599 -5.82 -23.68 8.79
CA ASP A 599 -4.83 -22.73 8.25
C ASP A 599 -3.38 -23.08 8.63
N ASP A 600 -3.16 -23.59 9.86
CA ASP A 600 -1.86 -24.12 10.28
C ASP A 600 -1.54 -25.47 9.62
N TRP A 601 -2.52 -26.37 9.53
CA TRP A 601 -2.35 -27.69 8.91
C TRP A 601 -1.94 -27.59 7.43
N ILE A 602 -2.56 -26.69 6.65
CA ILE A 602 -2.17 -26.45 5.25
C ILE A 602 -0.87 -25.66 5.10
N GLY A 603 -0.28 -25.20 6.21
CA GLY A 603 0.97 -24.45 6.22
C GLY A 603 0.84 -23.06 5.60
N HIS A 604 -0.33 -22.42 5.66
CA HIS A 604 -0.48 -21.04 5.19
C HIS A 604 0.40 -20.10 6.02
N GLY A 605 1.11 -19.19 5.34
CA GLY A 605 2.13 -18.33 5.95
C GLY A 605 3.55 -18.90 5.94
N ARG A 606 3.79 -20.11 5.39
CA ARG A 606 5.16 -20.56 5.06
C ARG A 606 5.80 -19.66 4.01
N ARG A 607 7.14 -19.59 3.99
CA ARG A 607 7.87 -18.86 2.94
C ARG A 607 7.76 -19.60 1.61
N ASN A 608 7.56 -18.86 0.53
CA ASN A 608 7.55 -19.39 -0.83
C ASN A 608 8.76 -18.85 -1.62
N PRO A 609 9.83 -19.64 -1.79
CA PRO A 609 11.05 -19.20 -2.48
C PRO A 609 10.81 -18.67 -3.91
N VAL A 610 9.80 -19.18 -4.63
CA VAL A 610 9.43 -18.70 -5.98
C VAL A 610 9.05 -17.21 -5.98
N LYS A 611 8.64 -16.70 -4.82
CA LYS A 611 8.21 -15.31 -4.63
C LYS A 611 9.28 -14.40 -4.03
N ARG A 612 10.45 -14.94 -3.69
CA ARG A 612 11.59 -14.17 -3.20
C ARG A 612 12.37 -13.63 -4.40
N TRP A 613 12.03 -12.42 -4.81
CA TRP A 613 12.60 -11.77 -6.02
C TRP A 613 13.66 -10.71 -5.72
N TRP A 614 13.74 -10.25 -4.47
CA TRP A 614 14.67 -9.20 -4.06
C TRP A 614 16.05 -9.75 -3.72
N PHE A 615 17.06 -8.89 -3.74
CA PHE A 615 18.39 -9.19 -3.23
C PHE A 615 18.46 -8.83 -1.74
N ASP A 616 19.19 -9.61 -0.97
CA ASP A 616 19.42 -9.30 0.44
C ASP A 616 20.56 -8.28 0.52
N LEU A 617 20.19 -7.00 0.64
CA LEU A 617 21.12 -5.87 0.70
C LEU A 617 20.76 -4.97 1.89
N GLU A 618 21.81 -4.45 2.54
CA GLU A 618 21.70 -3.42 3.57
C GLU A 618 22.31 -2.10 3.08
N TRP A 619 21.61 -0.99 3.26
CA TRP A 619 22.05 0.36 2.95
C TRP A 619 22.77 0.93 4.18
N VAL A 620 24.08 1.14 4.03
CA VAL A 620 24.97 1.62 5.09
C VAL A 620 25.83 2.72 4.50
N ASP A 621 25.83 3.90 5.10
CA ASP A 621 26.73 5.02 4.76
C ASP A 621 26.79 5.35 3.25
N GLY A 622 25.63 5.30 2.58
CA GLY A 622 25.51 5.66 1.16
C GLY A 622 25.85 4.54 0.17
N VAL A 623 26.11 3.32 0.65
CA VAL A 623 26.40 2.15 -0.18
C VAL A 623 25.51 0.96 0.19
N ALA A 624 25.20 0.12 -0.80
CA ALA A 624 24.52 -1.14 -0.59
C ALA A 624 25.55 -2.26 -0.35
N VAL A 625 25.45 -2.94 0.78
CA VAL A 625 26.36 -4.00 1.21
C VAL A 625 25.60 -5.30 1.52
N ALA A 626 26.34 -6.41 1.63
CA ALA A 626 25.77 -7.64 2.14
C ALA A 626 25.39 -7.49 3.62
N PRO A 627 24.21 -7.99 4.05
CA PRO A 627 23.77 -8.00 5.44
C PRO A 627 24.77 -8.59 6.44
N ARG A 628 25.37 -7.76 7.30
CA ARG A 628 26.39 -8.23 8.27
C ARG A 628 25.83 -9.17 9.34
N ALA A 629 24.58 -8.95 9.77
CA ALA A 629 23.93 -9.79 10.78
C ALA A 629 23.15 -10.97 10.17
N GLY A 630 23.22 -11.16 8.85
CA GLY A 630 22.44 -12.14 8.09
C GLY A 630 20.97 -11.73 7.89
N THR A 631 20.15 -12.69 7.47
CA THR A 631 18.74 -12.46 7.09
C THR A 631 17.79 -13.27 7.99
N ASN A 632 16.63 -12.72 8.33
CA ASN A 632 15.56 -13.47 8.98
C ASN A 632 14.87 -14.41 7.98
N GLU A 633 14.78 -15.70 8.33
CA GLU A 633 14.19 -16.75 7.49
C GLU A 633 13.25 -17.62 8.33
N ARG A 634 12.24 -17.00 8.94
CA ARG A 634 11.40 -17.66 9.94
C ARG A 634 10.33 -18.54 9.32
N ASP A 635 10.31 -19.80 9.73
CA ASP A 635 9.20 -20.73 9.45
C ASP A 635 8.08 -20.62 10.49
N LEU A 636 6.98 -21.34 10.28
CA LEU A 636 5.83 -21.33 11.20
C LEU A 636 6.19 -22.04 12.51
N GLN A 637 5.77 -21.46 13.63
CA GLN A 637 6.02 -22.02 14.97
C GLN A 637 4.78 -22.76 15.48
N VAL A 638 4.30 -23.77 14.76
CA VAL A 638 3.00 -24.42 15.03
C VAL A 638 2.91 -25.08 16.41
N ASP A 639 4.03 -25.61 16.93
CA ASP A 639 4.09 -26.30 18.23
C ASP A 639 4.29 -25.35 19.41
N ARG A 640 4.41 -24.05 19.16
CA ARG A 640 4.62 -23.06 20.22
C ARG A 640 3.33 -22.84 21.00
N VAL A 641 3.28 -23.40 22.20
CA VAL A 641 2.23 -23.16 23.19
C VAL A 641 2.73 -22.10 24.19
N LEU A 642 1.99 -21.00 24.32
CA LEU A 642 2.24 -19.97 25.33
C LEU A 642 0.95 -19.71 26.09
N LYS A 643 1.03 -19.69 27.41
CA LYS A 643 -0.12 -19.33 28.25
C LYS A 643 -0.20 -17.80 28.39
N PRO A 644 -1.40 -17.19 28.41
CA PRO A 644 -1.53 -15.74 28.56
C PRO A 644 -0.81 -15.17 29.78
N GLU A 645 -0.77 -15.92 30.88
CA GLU A 645 -0.17 -15.51 32.16
C GLU A 645 1.37 -15.44 32.09
N GLU A 646 1.97 -16.18 31.15
CA GLU A 646 3.42 -16.17 30.89
C GLU A 646 3.85 -14.91 30.12
N LEU A 647 2.90 -14.17 29.53
CA LEU A 647 3.15 -13.00 28.71
C LEU A 647 2.93 -11.70 29.48
N ARG A 648 4.03 -11.17 30.02
CA ARG A 648 4.04 -9.82 30.63
C ARG A 648 4.09 -8.73 29.55
N LEU A 649 2.93 -8.17 29.21
CA LEU A 649 2.76 -7.09 28.22
C LEU A 649 2.53 -5.76 28.93
N ALA A 650 3.32 -4.74 28.58
CA ALA A 650 3.15 -3.38 29.08
C ALA A 650 2.23 -2.56 28.17
N VAL A 651 1.41 -1.70 28.74
CA VAL A 651 0.54 -0.75 28.02
C VAL A 651 0.88 0.69 28.40
N PHE A 652 0.66 1.63 27.49
CA PHE A 652 1.06 3.03 27.66
C PHE A 652 -0.10 3.98 27.35
N PRO A 653 -1.08 4.12 28.26
CA PRO A 653 -2.16 5.10 28.13
C PRO A 653 -1.63 6.54 28.16
N PRO A 654 -2.47 7.54 27.84
CA PRO A 654 -2.04 8.93 27.71
C PRO A 654 -1.23 9.49 28.89
N ASP A 655 -1.54 9.09 30.12
CA ASP A 655 -0.83 9.51 31.33
C ASP A 655 0.60 8.92 31.47
N LEU A 656 0.93 7.87 30.70
CA LEU A 656 2.29 7.29 30.60
C LEU A 656 3.01 7.69 29.30
N LEU A 657 2.44 8.62 28.52
CA LEU A 657 3.09 9.20 27.35
C LEU A 657 3.83 10.48 27.72
N PRO A 658 4.85 10.88 26.94
CA PRO A 658 5.48 12.17 27.12
C PRO A 658 4.46 13.30 26.99
N PRO A 659 4.50 14.32 27.88
CA PRO A 659 3.63 15.47 27.75
C PRO A 659 3.97 16.29 26.50
N PRO A 660 3.05 17.14 26.02
CA PRO A 660 3.38 18.18 25.03
C PRO A 660 4.57 19.03 25.52
N GLY A 661 5.45 19.45 24.61
CA GLY A 661 6.63 20.27 24.95
C GLY A 661 7.88 19.48 25.35
N ALA A 662 7.82 18.15 25.50
CA ALA A 662 8.97 17.34 25.85
C ALA A 662 10.01 17.28 24.72
N THR A 663 11.10 18.05 24.84
CA THR A 663 12.18 18.15 23.85
C THR A 663 13.29 17.10 24.02
N GLY A 664 13.46 16.55 25.23
CA GLY A 664 14.45 15.52 25.56
C GLY A 664 13.92 14.08 25.60
N ALA A 665 14.78 13.16 26.05
CA ALA A 665 14.41 11.77 26.30
C ALA A 665 13.47 11.67 27.50
N VAL A 666 12.34 11.00 27.31
CA VAL A 666 11.39 10.61 28.36
C VAL A 666 11.31 9.08 28.34
N PRO A 667 12.20 8.39 29.08
CA PRO A 667 12.31 6.93 29.03
C PRO A 667 10.96 6.23 29.24
N VAL A 668 10.77 5.11 28.54
CA VAL A 668 9.55 4.31 28.69
C VAL A 668 9.52 3.69 30.09
N ASP A 669 8.56 4.09 30.93
CA ASP A 669 8.30 3.44 32.21
C ASP A 669 7.58 2.10 32.01
N ARG A 670 8.39 1.06 31.76
CA ARG A 670 7.89 -0.30 31.56
C ARG A 670 7.24 -0.87 32.82
N ARG A 671 7.70 -0.50 34.02
CA ARG A 671 7.15 -1.01 35.29
C ARG A 671 5.73 -0.48 35.48
N ALA A 672 5.53 0.83 35.34
CA ALA A 672 4.20 1.43 35.37
C ALA A 672 3.30 0.86 34.27
N GLY A 673 3.83 0.65 33.06
CA GLY A 673 3.07 0.06 31.96
C GLY A 673 2.61 -1.38 32.23
N LEU A 674 3.40 -2.18 32.95
CA LEU A 674 2.99 -3.53 33.38
C LEU A 674 1.93 -3.48 34.48
N VAL A 675 2.10 -2.59 35.48
CA VAL A 675 1.10 -2.39 36.53
C VAL A 675 -0.24 -1.97 35.91
N ARG A 676 -0.21 -0.98 35.00
CA ARG A 676 -1.41 -0.51 34.31
C ARG A 676 -2.09 -1.61 33.50
N ALA A 677 -1.32 -2.49 32.84
CA ALA A 677 -1.88 -3.59 32.07
C ALA A 677 -2.69 -4.55 32.95
N ALA A 678 -2.24 -4.81 34.18
CA ALA A 678 -2.92 -5.69 35.13
C ALA A 678 -4.21 -5.09 35.71
N THR A 679 -4.37 -3.76 35.64
CA THR A 679 -5.52 -3.03 36.22
C THR A 679 -6.49 -2.49 35.16
N LEU A 680 -6.34 -2.84 33.89
CA LEU A 680 -7.25 -2.38 32.84
C LEU A 680 -8.66 -2.99 33.05
N GLU A 681 -9.68 -2.15 32.89
CA GLU A 681 -11.08 -2.58 32.93
C GLU A 681 -11.36 -3.57 31.80
N THR A 682 -12.16 -4.61 32.09
CA THR A 682 -12.61 -5.53 31.04
C THR A 682 -13.75 -4.90 30.24
N PRO A 683 -13.90 -5.21 28.93
CA PRO A 683 -15.01 -4.68 28.14
C PRO A 683 -16.40 -5.07 28.67
N ALA A 684 -16.52 -6.16 29.44
CA ALA A 684 -17.76 -6.56 30.09
C ALA A 684 -18.07 -5.66 31.30
N ALA A 685 -17.07 -5.36 32.14
CA ALA A 685 -17.22 -4.44 33.26
C ALA A 685 -17.56 -3.01 32.80
N ALA A 686 -16.94 -2.54 31.72
CA ALA A 686 -17.23 -1.23 31.12
C ALA A 686 -18.69 -1.14 30.64
N ARG A 687 -19.18 -2.14 29.89
CA ARG A 687 -20.60 -2.20 29.48
C ARG A 687 -21.55 -2.21 30.68
N ALA A 688 -21.24 -2.98 31.72
CA ALA A 688 -22.05 -3.02 32.94
C ALA A 688 -22.08 -1.66 33.66
N ARG A 689 -20.93 -0.96 33.72
CA ARG A 689 -20.80 0.38 34.30
C ARG A 689 -21.63 1.41 33.51
N LEU A 690 -21.50 1.44 32.19
CA LEU A 690 -22.26 2.34 31.31
C LEU A 690 -23.78 2.09 31.41
N ASN A 691 -24.19 0.81 31.43
CA ASN A 691 -25.60 0.44 31.59
C ASN A 691 -26.18 0.88 32.94
N ARG A 692 -25.38 0.85 34.02
CA ARG A 692 -25.81 1.39 35.33
C ARG A 692 -25.94 2.91 35.29
N ALA A 693 -24.99 3.62 34.68
CA ALA A 693 -25.05 5.07 34.53
C ALA A 693 -26.28 5.53 33.74
N ALA A 694 -26.63 4.81 32.66
CA ALA A 694 -27.79 5.12 31.83
C ALA A 694 -29.14 4.90 32.53
N ARG A 695 -29.22 4.05 33.57
CA ARG A 695 -30.45 3.73 34.31
C ARG A 695 -30.76 4.69 35.47
N GLY A 696 -29.83 5.58 35.84
CA GLY A 696 -29.95 6.43 37.02
C GLY A 696 -29.88 5.65 38.35
N PRO A 697 -29.80 6.33 39.53
CA PRO A 697 -29.86 5.65 40.82
C PRO A 697 -31.25 4.99 40.97
N ALA A 698 -31.27 3.69 41.29
CA ALA A 698 -32.52 3.02 41.66
C ALA A 698 -33.15 3.77 42.85
N ALA A 699 -34.39 4.23 42.69
CA ALA A 699 -35.16 4.81 43.77
C ALA A 699 -35.14 3.82 44.95
N ARG A 700 -34.64 4.26 46.11
CA ARG A 700 -34.78 3.49 47.35
C ARG A 700 -36.28 3.26 47.57
N PRO A 701 -36.71 2.03 47.88
CA PRO A 701 -38.10 1.81 48.27
C PRO A 701 -38.37 2.66 49.53
N ALA A 702 -39.40 3.51 49.46
CA ALA A 702 -39.87 4.25 50.62
C ALA A 702 -40.23 3.24 51.72
N ARG A 703 -39.65 3.43 52.90
CA ARG A 703 -39.98 2.65 54.10
C ARG A 703 -41.31 3.09 54.68
#